data_AF-A0A8J1XSH8-F1
#
_entry.id   AF-A0A8J1XSH8-F1
#
_cell.length_a   1.000
_cell.length_b   1.000
_cell.length_c   1.000
_cell.angle_alpha   90.00
_cell.angle_beta   90.00
_cell.angle_gamma   90.00
#
_symmetry.space_group_name_H-M   'P 1'
#
loop_
_entity.id
_entity.type
_entity.pdbx_description
1 polymer ?
#
loop_
_entity_poly.entity_id
_entity_poly.type
_entity_poly.pdbx_seq_one_letter_code
_entity_poly.pdbx_strand_id
1 'polypeptide(L)'
;MFSTYNRYPVLYVLLVGCITGAYQSRDGGQFCPSGCHCTNHDIYNIDCSNMAITYMPTFDRLPQDVPISINMSHNRIQSIAKEDCIHLGQVIQIDLSYNELSHVHSEAFRELTNLKELLLHGNILDTSTFGISKHLPKCLESLSVDARILTSEQKWDGQSIVNLIVYTDDAEAFEPKYQQGLTRVFNLSIHGNNIKCIPRVIFEWESSKVINVELSGHKIKSLDIPRLSKDITIGDLKMNLRGNKISKITAIQTANYYQFQKVSLILPENDMDFIEEGIFPNISRFGVLDLSRNRLKGSDIIRLFKSIRDVPIHALLLNDNNIDLNKLNADIFEPLRNSDLHTLDLSKNHIHSIDRDVFRFLPHLRELIVSNLHQPEVFIHTNLKHLTVHSIHPRYVPELFASLPGSLQTLTISNIEDSYSSEKQFELKNAHNLQKLRIIDSPFQFSLKLWNLSTLSDLELTNSGIRLRGLDIDDAVISQLTEVVFRNEETFNGRDIITFFKMFDKGSALEVLDFSDNDWSILEDTEIQIIVADLELKNLKELRLSNCKLRDSHLVKNVFNGLPKVVLVDLSYNILGHLPNGIFNSLSSLRELYLQGNQLTFIDPNNFQHLPLTYVNVENNRFRCDCDIREFSKWMREFVKKNETALLRGYDSECKYPIALWNRETKVVDFFPNEILCDGNIFKITIPIIIFLIVIIITAAFVHHFWVEIKFKAAICYQDCSVHVFDRGYKGVPSVQFSFDAYVVHHDTDLLWVMDNLLPNLEESPDLKFTLCLEERNFIPGNWREDNILRAVQTSRKTILVISKALLQSSEGVHKLEIELATDQFYEGRRHSIIVIILDHCIVKKHLPKKLSVLLDYAVVLYWPRKQSNINKFWKELKLSLLSVDKYRYQGPLNHSHCTSETCALCRIDTSKLLILPDSHKGPARSHSSPS
;
A
#
# COMPACT_ATOMS: atom_id res chain seq x y z
N MET A 1 77.30 0.84 10.72
CA MET A 1 77.41 0.49 12.15
C MET A 1 76.03 0.13 12.68
N PHE A 2 75.83 -1.15 13.01
CA PHE A 2 74.87 -1.74 13.97
C PHE A 2 73.44 -1.18 13.96
N SER A 3 72.47 -1.81 13.27
CA SER A 3 71.88 -3.14 13.55
C SER A 3 71.23 -3.17 14.94
N THR A 4 70.01 -3.69 15.14
CA THR A 4 69.45 -4.98 14.69
C THR A 4 67.97 -4.96 15.15
N TYR A 5 66.93 -5.35 14.41
CA TYR A 5 66.56 -6.64 13.81
C TYR A 5 65.46 -6.35 12.73
N ASN A 6 65.58 -6.65 11.42
CA ASN A 6 65.49 -7.96 10.72
C ASN A 6 64.20 -8.75 11.08
N ARG A 7 63.29 -9.15 10.17
CA ARG A 7 63.43 -9.70 8.80
C ARG A 7 62.11 -9.61 7.97
N TYR A 8 62.22 -9.45 6.64
CA TYR A 8 61.29 -9.95 5.59
C TYR A 8 61.41 -11.50 5.45
N PRO A 9 60.74 -12.26 4.55
CA PRO A 9 59.64 -11.99 3.60
C PRO A 9 58.55 -13.11 3.54
N VAL A 10 57.49 -12.90 2.75
CA VAL A 10 56.82 -13.89 1.88
C VAL A 10 56.60 -15.30 2.46
N LEU A 11 55.46 -15.48 3.16
CA LEU A 11 54.76 -16.78 3.26
C LEU A 11 53.31 -16.59 3.75
N TYR A 12 52.43 -15.95 2.96
CA TYR A 12 50.99 -15.87 3.30
C TYR A 12 50.10 -15.85 2.05
N VAL A 13 50.42 -16.72 1.07
CA VAL A 13 49.53 -17.06 -0.06
C VAL A 13 48.88 -18.44 0.13
N LEU A 14 49.07 -19.08 1.29
CA LEU A 14 48.40 -20.36 1.60
C LEU A 14 47.99 -20.38 3.07
N LEU A 15 46.80 -19.83 3.33
CA LEU A 15 45.88 -20.05 4.47
C LEU A 15 44.81 -18.95 4.34
N VAL A 16 43.88 -19.08 3.38
CA VAL A 16 42.59 -19.77 3.55
C VAL A 16 41.74 -19.09 4.63
N GLY A 17 40.55 -18.69 4.18
CA GLY A 17 39.56 -17.92 4.90
C GLY A 17 39.25 -18.44 6.29
N CYS A 18 39.28 -17.52 7.25
CA CYS A 18 38.75 -17.72 8.60
C CYS A 18 38.28 -16.38 9.22
N ILE A 19 37.77 -15.43 8.42
CA ILE A 19 37.14 -14.18 8.96
C ILE A 19 35.83 -13.85 8.22
N THR A 20 35.11 -14.89 7.78
CA THR A 20 33.68 -14.82 7.45
C THR A 20 33.03 -16.06 8.05
N GLY A 21 32.78 -16.04 9.36
CA GLY A 21 32.15 -17.14 10.07
C GLY A 21 32.20 -16.92 11.57
N ALA A 22 31.04 -17.06 12.21
CA ALA A 22 30.77 -16.94 13.65
C ALA A 22 30.58 -15.52 14.21
N TYR A 23 29.53 -14.85 13.73
CA TYR A 23 28.53 -14.33 14.66
C TYR A 23 27.28 -15.19 14.50
N GLN A 24 27.29 -16.36 15.14
CA GLN A 24 26.11 -17.19 15.28
C GLN A 24 25.42 -16.72 16.56
N SER A 25 24.33 -15.99 16.37
CA SER A 25 23.36 -15.73 17.42
C SER A 25 22.94 -17.07 18.03
N ARG A 26 22.96 -17.13 19.36
CA ARG A 26 22.12 -18.05 20.11
C ARG A 26 20.70 -17.52 20.03
N ASP A 27 20.05 -17.73 18.89
CA ASP A 27 18.59 -17.73 18.77
C ASP A 27 18.20 -19.15 18.38
N GLY A 28 17.19 -19.70 19.04
CA GLY A 28 16.58 -21.00 18.71
C GLY A 28 15.84 -20.92 17.38
N GLY A 29 16.60 -20.80 16.28
CA GLY A 29 16.09 -20.62 14.93
C GLY A 29 15.33 -21.84 14.44
N GLN A 30 14.04 -21.64 14.17
CA GLN A 30 13.19 -22.56 13.42
C GLN A 30 13.86 -22.90 12.07
N PHE A 31 13.98 -24.18 11.78
CA PHE A 31 14.66 -24.68 10.60
C PHE A 31 13.67 -24.85 9.44
N CYS A 32 13.87 -24.07 8.37
CA CYS A 32 13.20 -24.29 7.10
C CYS A 32 14.15 -25.01 6.12
N PRO A 33 13.75 -26.14 5.50
CA PRO A 33 14.57 -26.83 4.50
C PRO A 33 14.96 -25.91 3.34
N SER A 34 16.17 -26.11 2.80
CA SER A 34 16.71 -25.24 1.75
C SER A 34 15.83 -25.24 0.50
N GLY A 35 15.34 -24.05 0.14
CA GLY A 35 14.49 -23.81 -1.03
C GLY A 35 12.99 -23.95 -0.76
N CYS A 36 12.58 -24.54 0.36
CA CYS A 36 11.17 -24.58 0.75
C CYS A 36 10.75 -23.25 1.40
N HIS A 37 9.46 -22.97 1.35
CA HIS A 37 8.85 -21.84 2.03
C HIS A 37 8.19 -22.31 3.32
N CYS A 38 8.63 -21.78 4.47
CA CYS A 38 8.04 -22.14 5.76
C CYS A 38 7.29 -20.96 6.36
N THR A 39 6.07 -21.20 6.80
CA THR A 39 5.25 -20.23 7.53
C THR A 39 4.93 -20.78 8.90
N ASN A 40 5.03 -19.92 9.92
CA ASN A 40 4.79 -20.28 11.31
C ASN A 40 3.59 -19.47 11.82
N HIS A 41 2.41 -20.10 11.81
CA HIS A 41 1.19 -19.60 12.45
C HIS A 41 0.78 -20.60 13.55
N ASP A 42 -0.49 -21.03 13.61
CA ASP A 42 -0.97 -22.08 14.51
C ASP A 42 -0.45 -23.49 14.15
N ILE A 43 -0.03 -23.66 12.89
CA ILE A 43 0.59 -24.86 12.33
C ILE A 43 1.87 -24.39 11.63
N TYR A 44 2.96 -25.12 11.81
CA TYR A 44 4.21 -24.91 11.09
C TYR A 44 4.09 -25.55 9.70
N ASN A 45 3.80 -24.73 8.69
CA ASN A 45 3.61 -25.19 7.32
C ASN A 45 4.94 -25.12 6.58
N ILE A 46 5.35 -26.24 5.99
CA ILE A 46 6.55 -26.38 5.17
C ILE A 46 6.09 -26.65 3.73
N ASP A 47 6.19 -25.66 2.85
CA ASP A 47 5.85 -25.78 1.44
C ASP A 47 7.10 -25.96 0.58
N CYS A 48 7.26 -27.18 0.09
CA CYS A 48 8.30 -27.62 -0.84
C CYS A 48 7.70 -28.00 -2.21
N SER A 49 6.50 -27.53 -2.55
CA SER A 49 5.82 -27.90 -3.79
C SER A 49 6.46 -27.26 -5.03
N ASN A 50 6.32 -27.92 -6.20
CA ASN A 50 6.80 -27.40 -7.49
C ASN A 50 8.31 -27.10 -7.57
N MET A 51 9.12 -27.81 -6.78
CA MET A 51 10.55 -27.56 -6.65
C MET A 51 11.42 -28.52 -7.47
N ALA A 52 10.81 -29.47 -8.20
CA ALA A 52 11.50 -30.56 -8.89
C ALA A 52 12.36 -31.43 -7.96
N ILE A 53 11.96 -31.58 -6.70
CA ILE A 53 12.60 -32.46 -5.71
C ILE A 53 12.49 -33.91 -6.17
N THR A 54 13.57 -34.68 -6.08
CA THR A 54 13.62 -36.09 -6.55
C THR A 54 13.69 -37.12 -5.41
N TYR A 55 13.93 -36.68 -4.17
CA TYR A 55 14.04 -37.51 -2.98
C TYR A 55 13.52 -36.76 -1.74
N MET A 56 13.10 -37.50 -0.71
CA MET A 56 12.65 -36.91 0.55
C MET A 56 13.78 -36.08 1.21
N PRO A 57 13.55 -34.79 1.53
CA PRO A 57 14.52 -33.99 2.27
C PRO A 57 14.75 -34.51 3.71
N THR A 58 15.92 -34.25 4.27
CA THR A 58 16.20 -34.51 5.69
C THR A 58 15.65 -33.38 6.57
N PHE A 59 14.83 -33.73 7.57
CA PHE A 59 14.13 -32.80 8.45
C PHE A 59 14.76 -32.74 9.86
N ASP A 60 16.07 -32.53 9.94
CA ASP A 60 16.86 -32.80 11.17
C ASP A 60 16.60 -31.84 12.35
N ARG A 61 15.73 -30.82 12.20
CA ARG A 61 15.50 -29.77 13.22
C ARG A 61 14.08 -29.19 13.21
N LEU A 62 13.08 -30.05 13.12
CA LEU A 62 11.70 -29.60 13.21
C LEU A 62 11.31 -29.13 14.63
N PRO A 63 10.44 -28.11 14.78
CA PRO A 63 9.89 -27.72 16.07
C PRO A 63 9.17 -28.90 16.76
N GLN A 64 9.29 -29.01 18.09
CA GLN A 64 8.62 -30.08 18.85
C GLN A 64 7.28 -29.68 19.46
N ASP A 65 7.02 -28.38 19.62
CA ASP A 65 5.88 -27.86 20.38
C ASP A 65 4.70 -27.39 19.50
N VAL A 66 4.82 -27.49 18.17
CA VAL A 66 3.78 -27.05 17.23
C VAL A 66 3.41 -28.13 16.22
N PRO A 67 2.13 -28.24 15.81
CA PRO A 67 1.73 -29.13 14.73
C PRO A 67 2.42 -28.75 13.42
N ILE A 68 2.79 -29.74 12.60
CA ILE A 68 3.52 -29.52 11.34
C ILE A 68 2.71 -30.04 10.16
N SER A 69 2.60 -29.22 9.10
CA SER A 69 2.07 -29.64 7.80
C SER A 69 3.18 -29.54 6.75
N ILE A 70 3.37 -30.59 5.96
CA ILE A 70 4.42 -30.66 4.94
C ILE A 70 3.76 -30.84 3.57
N ASN A 71 3.96 -29.86 2.68
CA ASN A 71 3.55 -29.93 1.29
C ASN A 71 4.75 -30.22 0.39
N MET A 72 4.77 -31.40 -0.23
CA MET A 72 5.77 -31.82 -1.22
C MET A 72 5.11 -32.21 -2.56
N SER A 73 3.92 -31.68 -2.83
CA SER A 73 3.19 -31.95 -4.07
C SER A 73 3.91 -31.43 -5.32
N HIS A 74 3.57 -31.98 -6.49
CA HIS A 74 4.10 -31.52 -7.79
C HIS A 74 5.64 -31.55 -7.87
N ASN A 75 6.24 -32.63 -7.38
CA ASN A 75 7.68 -32.89 -7.45
C ASN A 75 7.95 -34.15 -8.29
N ARG A 76 9.16 -34.73 -8.19
CA ARG A 76 9.59 -35.92 -8.94
C ARG A 76 10.13 -37.00 -8.00
N ILE A 77 9.57 -37.10 -6.80
CA ILE A 77 9.99 -38.10 -5.81
C ILE A 77 9.55 -39.48 -6.29
N GLN A 78 10.49 -40.44 -6.35
CA GLN A 78 10.25 -41.76 -6.94
C GLN A 78 9.99 -42.87 -5.91
N SER A 79 10.54 -42.73 -4.71
CA SER A 79 10.36 -43.71 -3.64
C SER A 79 10.48 -43.09 -2.26
N ILE A 80 9.82 -43.71 -1.27
CA ILE A 80 9.95 -43.36 0.15
C ILE A 80 10.47 -44.56 0.91
N ALA A 81 11.64 -44.41 1.54
CA ALA A 81 12.26 -45.39 2.40
C ALA A 81 11.67 -45.37 3.82
N LYS A 82 12.01 -46.37 4.63
CA LYS A 82 11.57 -46.42 6.04
C LYS A 82 12.15 -45.24 6.83
N GLU A 83 13.40 -44.92 6.56
CA GLU A 83 14.22 -43.95 7.30
C GLU A 83 13.79 -42.49 7.06
N ASP A 84 13.19 -42.20 5.90
CA ASP A 84 12.84 -40.85 5.46
C ASP A 84 11.84 -40.13 6.40
N CYS A 85 11.00 -40.90 7.11
CA CYS A 85 9.91 -40.38 7.92
C CYS A 85 10.10 -40.61 9.44
N ILE A 86 11.21 -41.22 9.87
CA ILE A 86 11.42 -41.60 11.29
C ILE A 86 11.39 -40.37 12.23
N HIS A 87 11.83 -39.21 11.74
CA HIS A 87 11.93 -37.98 12.54
C HIS A 87 10.70 -37.06 12.42
N LEU A 88 9.62 -37.53 11.80
CA LEU A 88 8.43 -36.74 11.48
C LEU A 88 7.23 -37.03 12.40
N GLY A 89 7.45 -37.58 13.61
CA GLY A 89 6.36 -38.03 14.51
C GLY A 89 5.30 -36.98 14.88
N GLN A 90 5.69 -35.70 14.92
CA GLN A 90 4.81 -34.56 15.23
C GLN A 90 4.02 -34.01 14.03
N VAL A 91 4.27 -34.51 12.82
CA VAL A 91 3.60 -34.04 11.60
C VAL A 91 2.13 -34.48 11.61
N ILE A 92 1.24 -33.54 11.33
CA ILE A 92 -0.22 -33.74 11.26
C ILE A 92 -0.72 -33.92 9.83
N GLN A 93 0.00 -33.42 8.83
CA GLN A 93 -0.38 -33.52 7.43
C GLN A 93 0.86 -33.68 6.54
N ILE A 94 0.77 -34.61 5.58
CA ILE A 94 1.77 -34.78 4.51
C ILE A 94 1.06 -34.82 3.16
N ASP A 95 1.44 -33.91 2.26
CA ASP A 95 1.05 -33.93 0.86
C ASP A 95 2.22 -34.39 -0.03
N LEU A 96 2.06 -35.56 -0.65
CA LEU A 96 2.97 -36.20 -1.59
C LEU A 96 2.31 -36.39 -2.95
N SER A 97 1.22 -35.66 -3.23
CA SER A 97 0.46 -35.77 -4.47
C SER A 97 1.26 -35.33 -5.70
N TYR A 98 0.88 -35.83 -6.88
CA TYR A 98 1.50 -35.45 -8.16
C TYR A 98 3.04 -35.58 -8.17
N ASN A 99 3.53 -36.72 -7.72
CA ASN A 99 4.95 -37.11 -7.77
C ASN A 99 5.13 -38.31 -8.72
N GLU A 100 6.33 -38.90 -8.72
CA GLU A 100 6.67 -40.10 -9.51
C GLU A 100 6.76 -41.34 -8.61
N LEU A 101 6.05 -41.37 -7.47
CA LEU A 101 6.19 -42.44 -6.48
C LEU A 101 5.77 -43.77 -7.09
N SER A 102 6.74 -44.69 -7.22
CA SER A 102 6.54 -46.07 -7.67
C SER A 102 6.63 -47.06 -6.51
N HIS A 103 7.31 -46.70 -5.42
CA HIS A 103 7.47 -47.55 -4.25
C HIS A 103 7.42 -46.75 -2.95
N VAL A 104 6.65 -47.23 -1.97
CA VAL A 104 6.71 -46.72 -0.59
C VAL A 104 6.89 -47.89 0.35
N HIS A 105 7.91 -47.80 1.20
CA HIS A 105 8.19 -48.83 2.18
C HIS A 105 6.98 -49.04 3.12
N SER A 106 6.64 -50.29 3.43
CA SER A 106 5.41 -50.64 4.17
C SER A 106 5.33 -50.08 5.59
N GLU A 107 6.44 -49.65 6.16
CA GLU A 107 6.53 -49.03 7.49
C GLU A 107 6.93 -47.54 7.46
N ALA A 108 7.01 -46.91 6.28
CA ALA A 108 7.46 -45.52 6.15
C ALA A 108 6.68 -44.56 7.06
N PHE A 109 5.35 -44.70 7.12
CA PHE A 109 4.49 -43.81 7.90
C PHE A 109 4.20 -44.30 9.33
N ARG A 110 4.81 -45.41 9.77
CA ARG A 110 4.46 -46.08 11.03
C ARG A 110 4.67 -45.20 12.27
N GLU A 111 5.74 -44.41 12.27
CA GLU A 111 6.13 -43.56 13.39
C GLU A 111 5.40 -42.20 13.42
N LEU A 112 4.56 -41.90 12.41
CA LEU A 112 3.82 -40.64 12.30
C LEU A 112 2.55 -40.63 13.16
N THR A 113 2.71 -40.73 14.49
CA THR A 113 1.59 -40.97 15.41
C THR A 113 0.55 -39.84 15.45
N ASN A 114 0.93 -38.63 15.04
CA ASN A 114 0.04 -37.46 15.01
C ASN A 114 -0.56 -37.18 13.62
N LEU A 115 -0.21 -37.97 12.61
CA LEU A 115 -0.66 -37.75 11.24
C LEU A 115 -2.18 -37.92 11.15
N LYS A 116 -2.86 -36.86 10.71
CA LYS A 116 -4.30 -36.81 10.47
C LYS A 116 -4.65 -36.88 9.00
N GLU A 117 -3.80 -36.33 8.13
CA GLU A 117 -4.05 -36.26 6.69
C GLU A 117 -2.84 -36.69 5.86
N LEU A 118 -3.08 -37.56 4.87
CA LEU A 118 -2.07 -38.08 3.96
C LEU A 118 -2.59 -38.05 2.52
N LEU A 119 -1.90 -37.30 1.64
CA LEU A 119 -2.27 -37.16 0.24
C LEU A 119 -1.23 -37.85 -0.66
N LEU A 120 -1.66 -38.87 -1.42
CA LEU A 120 -0.79 -39.73 -2.24
C LEU A 120 -1.27 -39.87 -3.69
N HIS A 121 -2.35 -39.21 -4.09
CA HIS A 121 -2.90 -39.31 -5.43
C HIS A 121 -2.00 -38.70 -6.52
N GLY A 122 -2.22 -39.07 -7.78
CA GLY A 122 -1.42 -38.57 -8.90
C GLY A 122 -0.01 -39.16 -8.96
N ASN A 123 0.19 -40.34 -8.39
CA ASN A 123 1.47 -41.06 -8.41
C ASN A 123 1.41 -42.29 -9.35
N ILE A 124 2.51 -43.05 -9.43
CA ILE A 124 2.61 -44.28 -10.24
C ILE A 124 2.66 -45.55 -9.37
N LEU A 125 2.09 -45.46 -8.16
CA LEU A 125 1.97 -46.57 -7.22
C LEU A 125 1.04 -47.65 -7.79
N ASP A 126 1.35 -48.91 -7.50
CA ASP A 126 0.53 -50.07 -7.88
C ASP A 126 0.26 -50.98 -6.67
N THR A 127 -0.49 -52.04 -6.92
CA THR A 127 -0.92 -53.00 -5.91
C THR A 127 0.23 -53.79 -5.28
N SER A 128 1.34 -53.97 -6.01
CA SER A 128 2.52 -54.73 -5.57
C SER A 128 3.46 -53.88 -4.72
N THR A 129 3.40 -52.56 -4.86
CA THR A 129 4.27 -51.61 -4.17
C THR A 129 3.62 -50.90 -2.98
N PHE A 130 2.32 -51.12 -2.75
CA PHE A 130 1.53 -50.46 -1.71
C PHE A 130 1.17 -51.40 -0.53
N GLY A 131 2.16 -51.78 0.28
CA GLY A 131 1.98 -52.55 1.53
C GLY A 131 1.60 -51.71 2.76
N ILE A 132 1.22 -50.45 2.56
CA ILE A 132 1.15 -49.41 3.60
C ILE A 132 -0.06 -49.58 4.52
N SER A 133 -1.18 -50.13 4.03
CA SER A 133 -2.46 -50.15 4.76
C SER A 133 -2.39 -50.79 6.16
N LYS A 134 -1.48 -51.75 6.40
CA LYS A 134 -1.30 -52.39 7.71
C LYS A 134 -0.55 -51.53 8.74
N HIS A 135 0.25 -50.55 8.32
CA HIS A 135 1.09 -49.75 9.21
C HIS A 135 0.81 -48.24 9.10
N LEU A 136 -0.32 -47.84 8.52
CA LEU A 136 -0.78 -46.45 8.60
C LEU A 136 -1.06 -46.05 10.05
N PRO A 137 -0.81 -44.78 10.42
CA PRO A 137 -1.18 -44.24 11.72
C PRO A 137 -2.66 -44.44 12.04
N LYS A 138 -2.95 -44.89 13.27
CA LYS A 138 -4.35 -45.12 13.72
C LYS A 138 -5.17 -43.83 13.84
N CYS A 139 -4.48 -42.70 14.00
CA CYS A 139 -5.05 -41.35 14.08
C CYS A 139 -5.34 -40.73 12.70
N LEU A 140 -5.03 -41.43 11.60
CA LEU A 140 -5.28 -40.94 10.26
C LEU A 140 -6.79 -40.82 10.02
N GLU A 141 -7.24 -39.59 9.76
CA GLU A 141 -8.65 -39.23 9.55
C GLU A 141 -8.97 -39.01 8.07
N SER A 142 -8.00 -38.50 7.29
CA SER A 142 -8.12 -38.18 5.86
C SER A 142 -7.05 -38.88 5.04
N LEU A 143 -7.45 -39.54 3.96
CA LEU A 143 -6.55 -40.23 3.03
C LEU A 143 -6.95 -39.95 1.58
N SER A 144 -5.99 -39.45 0.78
CA SER A 144 -6.16 -39.30 -0.68
C SER A 144 -5.26 -40.26 -1.45
N VAL A 145 -5.84 -41.02 -2.37
CA VAL A 145 -5.17 -42.11 -3.10
C VAL A 145 -5.72 -42.26 -4.52
N ASP A 146 -4.93 -42.86 -5.42
CA ASP A 146 -5.43 -43.30 -6.72
C ASP A 146 -6.19 -44.63 -6.58
N ALA A 147 -7.32 -44.81 -7.27
CA ALA A 147 -8.13 -46.05 -7.15
C ALA A 147 -7.34 -47.33 -7.50
N ARG A 148 -6.32 -47.22 -8.36
CA ARG A 148 -5.49 -48.34 -8.82
C ARG A 148 -4.67 -49.01 -7.71
N ILE A 149 -4.44 -48.33 -6.60
CA ILE A 149 -3.69 -48.89 -5.46
C ILE A 149 -4.60 -49.60 -4.46
N LEU A 150 -5.91 -49.49 -4.60
CA LEU A 150 -6.86 -50.12 -3.68
C LEU A 150 -7.04 -51.60 -4.06
N THR A 151 -6.87 -52.51 -3.10
CA THR A 151 -6.97 -53.96 -3.34
C THR A 151 -7.78 -54.68 -2.27
N SER A 152 -8.35 -55.84 -2.62
CA SER A 152 -9.09 -56.68 -1.67
C SER A 152 -8.20 -57.39 -0.65
N GLU A 153 -6.88 -57.39 -0.87
CA GLU A 153 -5.91 -57.98 0.07
C GLU A 153 -5.45 -56.99 1.14
N GLN A 154 -5.77 -55.69 0.97
CA GLN A 154 -5.47 -54.67 1.97
C GLN A 154 -6.40 -54.82 3.17
N LYS A 155 -5.77 -54.94 4.35
CA LYS A 155 -6.50 -54.93 5.63
C LYS A 155 -6.37 -53.55 6.25
N TRP A 156 -7.46 -52.81 6.29
CA TRP A 156 -7.60 -51.55 7.02
C TRP A 156 -7.98 -51.81 8.49
N ASP A 157 -7.29 -52.75 9.13
CA ASP A 157 -7.58 -53.15 10.51
C ASP A 157 -7.21 -52.02 11.51
N GLY A 158 -8.24 -51.30 11.99
CA GLY A 158 -8.11 -50.36 13.10
C GLY A 158 -7.78 -48.91 12.73
N GLN A 159 -7.85 -48.54 11.44
CA GLN A 159 -7.73 -47.14 11.02
C GLN A 159 -9.01 -46.34 11.31
N SER A 160 -8.84 -45.05 11.60
CA SER A 160 -9.94 -44.11 11.88
C SER A 160 -10.29 -43.20 10.70
N ILE A 161 -10.07 -43.66 9.47
CA ILE A 161 -10.31 -42.84 8.27
C ILE A 161 -11.80 -42.49 8.19
N VAL A 162 -12.09 -41.20 8.25
CA VAL A 162 -13.42 -40.60 8.14
C VAL A 162 -13.63 -40.05 6.72
N ASN A 163 -12.56 -39.48 6.14
CA ASN A 163 -12.55 -38.87 4.82
C ASN A 163 -11.66 -39.69 3.87
N LEU A 164 -12.25 -40.27 2.82
CA LEU A 164 -11.51 -40.95 1.76
C LEU A 164 -11.67 -40.18 0.46
N ILE A 165 -10.56 -39.79 -0.14
CA ILE A 165 -10.50 -39.10 -1.42
C ILE A 165 -9.86 -40.05 -2.43
N VAL A 166 -10.59 -40.37 -3.49
CA VAL A 166 -10.17 -41.35 -4.50
C VAL A 166 -10.06 -40.67 -5.85
N TYR A 167 -8.90 -40.77 -6.48
CA TYR A 167 -8.68 -40.30 -7.85
C TYR A 167 -8.76 -41.47 -8.83
N THR A 168 -9.64 -41.36 -9.83
CA THR A 168 -9.79 -42.37 -10.87
C THR A 168 -10.34 -41.78 -12.17
N ASP A 169 -9.76 -42.17 -13.30
CA ASP A 169 -10.35 -41.90 -14.61
C ASP A 169 -11.32 -43.01 -15.07
N ASP A 170 -11.43 -44.09 -14.30
CA ASP A 170 -12.34 -45.22 -14.53
C ASP A 170 -13.14 -45.56 -13.27
N ALA A 171 -14.44 -45.26 -13.32
CA ALA A 171 -15.38 -45.53 -12.24
C ALA A 171 -15.64 -47.03 -12.03
N GLU A 172 -15.52 -47.85 -13.09
CA GLU A 172 -15.72 -49.30 -13.01
C GLU A 172 -14.53 -50.01 -12.36
N ALA A 173 -13.35 -49.39 -12.41
CA ALA A 173 -12.13 -49.90 -11.76
C ALA A 173 -12.19 -49.83 -10.23
N PHE A 174 -13.11 -49.05 -9.64
CA PHE A 174 -13.26 -48.94 -8.19
C PHE A 174 -14.31 -49.95 -7.67
N GLU A 175 -13.88 -51.20 -7.48
CA GLU A 175 -14.73 -52.31 -7.05
C GLU A 175 -15.03 -52.33 -5.53
N PRO A 176 -16.22 -52.82 -5.12
CA PRO A 176 -16.63 -52.95 -3.71
C PRO A 176 -15.66 -53.70 -2.80
N LYS A 177 -14.94 -54.71 -3.34
CA LYS A 177 -14.00 -55.54 -2.57
C LYS A 177 -12.86 -54.74 -1.92
N TYR A 178 -12.64 -53.49 -2.35
CA TYR A 178 -11.58 -52.61 -1.87
C TYR A 178 -11.92 -51.85 -0.57
N GLN A 179 -13.15 -51.96 -0.08
CA GLN A 179 -13.63 -51.24 1.12
C GLN A 179 -13.41 -52.00 2.44
N GLN A 180 -13.00 -53.26 2.42
CA GLN A 180 -12.97 -54.13 3.60
C GLN A 180 -12.09 -53.54 4.71
N GLY A 181 -12.70 -53.19 5.85
CA GLY A 181 -12.02 -52.58 7.00
C GLY A 181 -12.18 -51.05 7.10
N LEU A 182 -12.63 -50.35 6.06
CA LEU A 182 -12.91 -48.90 6.06
C LEU A 182 -14.28 -48.56 6.70
N THR A 183 -14.53 -49.10 7.88
CA THR A 183 -15.84 -49.09 8.55
C THR A 183 -16.26 -47.72 9.11
N ARG A 184 -15.33 -46.76 9.23
CA ARG A 184 -15.57 -45.41 9.77
C ARG A 184 -15.68 -44.31 8.72
N VAL A 185 -15.51 -44.64 7.44
CA VAL A 185 -15.62 -43.67 6.36
C VAL A 185 -17.04 -43.10 6.33
N PHE A 186 -17.10 -41.77 6.37
CA PHE A 186 -18.32 -40.98 6.38
C PHE A 186 -18.37 -40.03 5.18
N ASN A 187 -17.22 -39.53 4.72
CA ASN A 187 -17.10 -38.72 3.51
C ASN A 187 -16.26 -39.47 2.47
N LEU A 188 -16.84 -39.70 1.30
CA LEU A 188 -16.19 -40.31 0.15
C LEU A 188 -16.19 -39.29 -0.99
N SER A 189 -15.02 -38.77 -1.35
CA SER A 189 -14.87 -37.92 -2.53
C SER A 189 -14.23 -38.73 -3.64
N ILE A 190 -14.85 -38.74 -4.82
CA ILE A 190 -14.29 -39.42 -5.98
C ILE A 190 -14.05 -38.38 -7.06
N HIS A 191 -12.80 -38.23 -7.48
CA HIS A 191 -12.37 -37.28 -8.49
C HIS A 191 -11.86 -38.01 -9.73
N GLY A 192 -12.09 -37.42 -10.90
CA GLY A 192 -11.65 -37.99 -12.16
C GLY A 192 -12.01 -37.13 -13.36
N ASN A 193 -11.35 -37.31 -14.49
CA ASN A 193 -11.65 -36.55 -15.70
C ASN A 193 -12.73 -37.21 -16.58
N ASN A 194 -13.13 -38.44 -16.27
CA ASN A 194 -13.91 -39.27 -17.18
C ASN A 194 -14.96 -40.20 -16.51
N ILE A 195 -15.37 -39.88 -15.28
CA ILE A 195 -16.43 -40.65 -14.58
C ILE A 195 -17.76 -40.45 -15.30
N LYS A 196 -18.34 -41.53 -15.85
CA LYS A 196 -19.56 -41.54 -16.69
C LYS A 196 -20.79 -42.13 -16.00
N CYS A 197 -20.60 -42.87 -14.92
CA CYS A 197 -21.63 -43.56 -14.15
C CYS A 197 -21.29 -43.48 -12.66
N ILE A 198 -22.29 -43.70 -11.81
CA ILE A 198 -22.11 -43.73 -10.36
C ILE A 198 -21.38 -45.04 -9.98
N PRO A 199 -20.23 -44.98 -9.30
CA PRO A 199 -19.48 -46.18 -8.90
C PRO A 199 -20.30 -47.14 -8.01
N ARG A 200 -20.25 -48.44 -8.31
CA ARG A 200 -21.01 -49.48 -7.59
C ARG A 200 -20.66 -49.58 -6.11
N VAL A 201 -19.38 -49.38 -5.79
CA VAL A 201 -18.82 -49.38 -4.42
C VAL A 201 -19.56 -48.48 -3.44
N ILE A 202 -20.17 -47.37 -3.89
CA ILE A 202 -20.95 -46.48 -3.03
C ILE A 202 -22.13 -47.21 -2.39
N PHE A 203 -22.78 -48.11 -3.14
CA PHE A 203 -23.98 -48.80 -2.70
C PHE A 203 -23.70 -50.11 -1.96
N GLU A 204 -22.46 -50.58 -2.00
CA GLU A 204 -22.02 -51.80 -1.31
C GLU A 204 -21.18 -51.52 -0.07
N TRP A 205 -20.96 -50.25 0.28
CA TRP A 205 -20.09 -49.86 1.39
C TRP A 205 -20.53 -50.49 2.72
N GLU A 206 -19.61 -51.23 3.36
CA GLU A 206 -19.89 -52.00 4.59
C GLU A 206 -20.30 -51.12 5.80
N SER A 207 -20.17 -49.79 5.72
CA SER A 207 -20.56 -48.87 6.79
C SER A 207 -22.07 -48.54 6.75
N SER A 208 -22.81 -49.25 7.59
CA SER A 208 -24.27 -49.19 7.75
C SER A 208 -24.81 -47.91 8.42
N LYS A 209 -24.11 -46.76 8.36
CA LYS A 209 -24.52 -45.58 9.13
C LYS A 209 -24.81 -44.34 8.30
N VAL A 210 -23.84 -43.70 7.66
CA VAL A 210 -24.09 -42.50 6.84
C VAL A 210 -22.92 -42.30 5.89
N ILE A 211 -23.16 -42.05 4.60
CA ILE A 211 -22.11 -41.73 3.63
C ILE A 211 -22.49 -40.47 2.86
N ASN A 212 -21.63 -39.45 2.94
CA ASN A 212 -21.62 -38.31 2.06
C ASN A 212 -20.70 -38.61 0.89
N VAL A 213 -21.22 -38.54 -0.32
CA VAL A 213 -20.51 -38.83 -1.56
C VAL A 213 -20.40 -37.55 -2.38
N GLU A 214 -19.17 -37.17 -2.73
CA GLU A 214 -18.87 -36.05 -3.60
C GLU A 214 -18.49 -36.57 -5.00
N LEU A 215 -19.33 -36.23 -5.99
CA LEU A 215 -19.22 -36.62 -7.40
C LEU A 215 -19.51 -35.44 -8.33
N SER A 216 -19.39 -34.19 -7.87
CA SER A 216 -19.63 -33.01 -8.69
C SER A 216 -18.60 -32.83 -9.81
N GLY A 217 -19.04 -32.22 -10.91
CA GLY A 217 -18.16 -31.83 -12.03
C GLY A 217 -17.69 -32.96 -12.95
N HIS A 218 -18.33 -34.14 -12.92
CA HIS A 218 -17.98 -35.27 -13.77
C HIS A 218 -18.84 -35.33 -15.06
N LYS A 219 -18.88 -36.50 -15.72
CA LYS A 219 -19.62 -36.75 -16.98
C LYS A 219 -20.75 -37.77 -16.78
N ILE A 220 -21.30 -37.87 -15.56
CA ILE A 220 -22.34 -38.83 -15.22
C ILE A 220 -23.62 -38.52 -15.98
N LYS A 221 -24.22 -39.51 -16.64
CA LYS A 221 -25.39 -39.32 -17.51
C LYS A 221 -26.72 -39.82 -16.94
N SER A 222 -26.68 -40.71 -15.96
CA SER A 222 -27.87 -41.30 -15.35
C SER A 222 -27.66 -41.58 -13.87
N LEU A 223 -28.78 -41.69 -13.15
CA LEU A 223 -28.84 -42.15 -11.75
C LEU A 223 -28.94 -43.68 -11.64
N ASP A 224 -28.60 -44.41 -12.70
CA ASP A 224 -28.77 -45.85 -12.72
C ASP A 224 -27.91 -46.51 -11.63
N ILE A 225 -28.57 -47.26 -10.75
CA ILE A 225 -27.91 -48.00 -9.68
C ILE A 225 -27.58 -49.42 -10.21
N PRO A 226 -26.36 -49.93 -10.04
CA PRO A 226 -26.00 -51.27 -10.50
C PRO A 226 -26.89 -52.38 -9.90
N ARG A 227 -27.24 -53.40 -10.70
CA ARG A 227 -27.99 -54.59 -10.23
C ARG A 227 -27.15 -55.40 -9.24
N LEU A 228 -27.76 -55.75 -8.11
CA LEU A 228 -27.14 -56.64 -7.11
C LEU A 228 -27.70 -58.06 -7.14
N SER A 229 -26.94 -58.96 -6.54
CA SER A 229 -27.33 -60.34 -6.29
C SER A 229 -28.11 -60.55 -4.99
N LYS A 230 -28.20 -59.52 -4.12
CA LYS A 230 -28.86 -59.56 -2.80
C LYS A 230 -29.49 -58.22 -2.45
N ASP A 231 -30.49 -58.26 -1.58
CA ASP A 231 -31.12 -57.07 -1.02
C ASP A 231 -30.21 -56.41 0.02
N ILE A 232 -29.94 -55.11 -0.12
CA ILE A 232 -29.08 -54.33 0.79
C ILE A 232 -29.87 -53.15 1.36
N THR A 233 -29.82 -52.99 2.69
CA THR A 233 -30.29 -51.78 3.35
C THR A 233 -29.14 -50.79 3.48
N ILE A 234 -29.32 -49.61 2.87
CA ILE A 234 -28.36 -48.50 2.95
C ILE A 234 -28.90 -47.51 3.99
N GLY A 235 -28.01 -47.01 4.86
CA GLY A 235 -28.33 -46.00 5.87
C GLY A 235 -28.65 -44.63 5.27
N ASP A 236 -28.07 -43.57 5.84
CA ASP A 236 -28.21 -42.23 5.27
C ASP A 236 -27.21 -42.03 4.11
N LEU A 237 -27.70 -41.77 2.91
CA LEU A 237 -26.87 -41.47 1.74
C LEU A 237 -27.10 -40.03 1.31
N LYS A 238 -26.05 -39.21 1.30
CA LYS A 238 -26.06 -37.88 0.68
C LYS A 238 -25.12 -37.89 -0.51
N MET A 239 -25.62 -37.59 -1.70
CA MET A 239 -24.82 -37.60 -2.92
C MET A 239 -24.85 -36.23 -3.59
N ASN A 240 -23.67 -35.65 -3.78
CA ASN A 240 -23.49 -34.44 -4.58
C ASN A 240 -23.12 -34.79 -6.02
N LEU A 241 -24.01 -34.48 -6.94
CA LEU A 241 -23.92 -34.74 -8.37
C LEU A 241 -23.99 -33.43 -9.18
N ARG A 242 -23.69 -32.29 -8.55
CA ARG A 242 -23.69 -30.99 -9.22
C ARG A 242 -22.85 -30.98 -10.50
N GLY A 243 -23.31 -30.30 -11.54
CA GLY A 243 -22.49 -30.04 -12.73
C GLY A 243 -22.16 -31.27 -13.58
N ASN A 244 -22.96 -32.34 -13.48
CA ASN A 244 -22.82 -33.55 -14.29
C ASN A 244 -23.61 -33.42 -15.62
N LYS A 245 -24.00 -34.54 -16.24
CA LYS A 245 -24.74 -34.61 -17.51
C LYS A 245 -26.02 -35.45 -17.39
N ILE A 246 -26.63 -35.44 -16.20
CA ILE A 246 -27.85 -36.20 -15.90
C ILE A 246 -29.05 -35.44 -16.47
N SER A 247 -29.32 -35.62 -17.76
CA SER A 247 -30.39 -34.90 -18.44
C SER A 247 -31.80 -35.39 -18.06
N LYS A 248 -31.92 -36.61 -17.51
CA LYS A 248 -33.22 -37.22 -17.17
C LYS A 248 -33.12 -38.04 -15.89
N ILE A 249 -34.20 -38.06 -15.10
CA ILE A 249 -34.42 -39.05 -14.05
C ILE A 249 -35.47 -40.03 -14.54
N THR A 250 -35.04 -41.25 -14.85
CA THR A 250 -35.91 -42.38 -15.21
C THR A 250 -36.08 -43.32 -14.04
N ALA A 251 -37.08 -44.21 -14.11
CA ALA A 251 -37.32 -45.20 -13.08
C ALA A 251 -36.02 -45.98 -12.83
N ILE A 252 -35.56 -45.99 -11.58
CA ILE A 252 -34.37 -46.74 -11.19
C ILE A 252 -34.70 -48.22 -11.45
N GLN A 253 -34.23 -48.76 -12.58
CA GLN A 253 -34.57 -50.10 -13.07
C GLN A 253 -34.17 -51.23 -12.11
N THR A 254 -33.47 -50.89 -11.03
CA THR A 254 -32.87 -51.78 -10.03
C THR A 254 -33.40 -51.56 -8.62
N ALA A 255 -34.43 -50.72 -8.44
CA ALA A 255 -34.93 -50.34 -7.12
C ALA A 255 -35.35 -51.53 -6.25
N ASN A 256 -35.72 -52.69 -6.82
CA ASN A 256 -36.11 -53.87 -6.05
C ASN A 256 -35.01 -54.42 -5.10
N TYR A 257 -33.73 -54.06 -5.29
CA TYR A 257 -32.61 -54.64 -4.53
C TYR A 257 -32.06 -53.74 -3.41
N TYR A 258 -32.50 -52.49 -3.31
CA TYR A 258 -31.97 -51.53 -2.34
C TYR A 258 -33.09 -50.93 -1.50
N GLN A 259 -32.89 -50.89 -0.19
CA GLN A 259 -33.76 -50.16 0.73
C GLN A 259 -32.98 -49.02 1.38
N PHE A 260 -33.29 -47.78 1.03
CA PHE A 260 -32.61 -46.61 1.57
C PHE A 260 -33.36 -46.07 2.80
N GLN A 261 -32.65 -45.88 3.92
CA GLN A 261 -33.24 -45.26 5.11
C GLN A 261 -33.46 -43.77 4.92
N LYS A 262 -32.47 -43.04 4.39
CA LYS A 262 -32.59 -41.62 4.06
C LYS A 262 -31.71 -41.29 2.87
N VAL A 263 -32.26 -40.55 1.90
CA VAL A 263 -31.49 -40.09 0.74
C VAL A 263 -31.53 -38.57 0.63
N SER A 264 -30.37 -37.97 0.38
CA SER A 264 -30.27 -36.57 -0.07
C SER A 264 -29.55 -36.54 -1.42
N LEU A 265 -30.18 -35.98 -2.45
CA LEU A 265 -29.61 -35.86 -3.78
C LEU A 265 -29.43 -34.38 -4.11
N ILE A 266 -28.20 -33.99 -4.44
CA ILE A 266 -27.86 -32.63 -4.84
C ILE A 266 -27.52 -32.67 -6.33
N LEU A 267 -28.47 -32.25 -7.17
CA LEU A 267 -28.42 -32.37 -8.63
C LEU A 267 -28.41 -31.03 -9.40
N PRO A 268 -27.92 -29.90 -8.86
CA PRO A 268 -27.95 -28.66 -9.63
C PRO A 268 -27.03 -28.68 -10.84
N GLU A 269 -27.34 -27.87 -11.85
CA GLU A 269 -26.49 -27.66 -13.03
C GLU A 269 -26.28 -28.93 -13.88
N ASN A 270 -27.31 -29.77 -14.02
CA ASN A 270 -27.26 -31.02 -14.81
C ASN A 270 -27.93 -30.93 -16.18
N ASP A 271 -28.46 -29.75 -16.56
CA ASP A 271 -29.29 -29.55 -17.77
C ASP A 271 -30.52 -30.48 -17.83
N MET A 272 -31.05 -30.90 -16.67
CA MET A 272 -32.13 -31.88 -16.59
C MET A 272 -33.46 -31.32 -17.13
N ASP A 273 -34.10 -32.04 -18.05
CA ASP A 273 -35.33 -31.59 -18.73
C ASP A 273 -36.50 -32.58 -18.65
N PHE A 274 -36.33 -33.70 -17.94
CA PHE A 274 -37.36 -34.73 -17.82
C PHE A 274 -37.25 -35.53 -16.52
N ILE A 275 -38.40 -35.71 -15.86
CA ILE A 275 -38.56 -36.62 -14.71
C ILE A 275 -39.67 -37.63 -15.05
N GLU A 276 -39.36 -38.92 -14.96
CA GLU A 276 -40.34 -40.01 -15.11
C GLU A 276 -41.22 -40.13 -13.86
N GLU A 277 -42.43 -40.69 -14.00
CA GLU A 277 -43.32 -40.96 -12.87
C GLU A 277 -42.97 -42.33 -12.24
N GLY A 278 -42.96 -42.43 -10.90
CA GLY A 278 -42.67 -43.67 -10.17
C GLY A 278 -41.18 -43.95 -9.93
N ILE A 279 -40.34 -42.91 -9.92
CA ILE A 279 -38.87 -43.04 -9.98
C ILE A 279 -38.14 -43.43 -8.68
N PHE A 280 -38.80 -43.33 -7.52
CA PHE A 280 -38.18 -43.57 -6.22
C PHE A 280 -38.80 -44.75 -5.45
N PRO A 281 -38.85 -45.98 -6.00
CA PRO A 281 -39.25 -47.13 -5.19
C PRO A 281 -38.21 -47.35 -4.10
N ASN A 282 -38.65 -47.74 -2.90
CA ASN A 282 -37.81 -48.23 -1.81
C ASN A 282 -36.90 -47.19 -1.11
N ILE A 283 -37.25 -45.90 -1.18
CA ILE A 283 -36.69 -44.85 -0.32
C ILE A 283 -37.63 -44.61 0.86
N SER A 284 -37.13 -44.76 2.09
CA SER A 284 -37.96 -44.60 3.30
C SER A 284 -38.25 -43.13 3.63
N ARG A 285 -37.30 -42.23 3.35
CA ARG A 285 -37.49 -40.77 3.41
C ARG A 285 -36.41 -40.02 2.62
N PHE A 286 -36.73 -38.82 2.16
CA PHE A 286 -35.78 -37.85 1.65
C PHE A 286 -35.33 -36.87 2.75
N GLY A 287 -34.03 -36.57 2.76
CA GLY A 287 -33.47 -35.41 3.44
C GLY A 287 -33.66 -34.17 2.56
N VAL A 288 -32.68 -33.92 1.70
CA VAL A 288 -32.69 -32.79 0.75
C VAL A 288 -32.76 -33.34 -0.67
N LEU A 289 -33.74 -32.90 -1.46
CA LEU A 289 -33.75 -33.07 -2.91
C LEU A 289 -33.55 -31.71 -3.56
N ASP A 290 -32.34 -31.47 -4.07
CA ASP A 290 -32.00 -30.23 -4.77
C ASP A 290 -31.92 -30.50 -6.27
N LEU A 291 -32.87 -29.96 -7.01
CA LEU A 291 -33.00 -30.02 -8.46
C LEU A 291 -32.85 -28.62 -9.09
N SER A 292 -32.26 -27.67 -8.37
CA SER A 292 -32.13 -26.28 -8.81
C SER A 292 -31.25 -26.14 -10.06
N ARG A 293 -31.34 -25.01 -10.79
CA ARG A 293 -30.47 -24.74 -11.97
C ARG A 293 -30.52 -25.84 -13.03
N ASN A 294 -31.72 -26.29 -13.36
CA ASN A 294 -31.98 -27.29 -14.41
C ASN A 294 -32.98 -26.71 -15.43
N ARG A 295 -33.60 -27.56 -16.26
CA ARG A 295 -34.53 -27.16 -17.33
C ARG A 295 -35.91 -27.80 -17.14
N LEU A 296 -36.26 -28.15 -15.90
CA LEU A 296 -37.50 -28.84 -15.56
C LEU A 296 -38.72 -27.97 -15.82
N LYS A 297 -39.82 -28.58 -16.28
CA LYS A 297 -41.09 -27.90 -16.56
C LYS A 297 -42.14 -28.26 -15.51
N GLY A 298 -43.25 -27.54 -15.50
CA GLY A 298 -44.35 -27.79 -14.57
C GLY A 298 -44.89 -29.23 -14.58
N SER A 299 -44.90 -29.89 -15.75
CA SER A 299 -45.33 -31.29 -15.85
C SER A 299 -44.36 -32.27 -15.19
N ASP A 300 -43.06 -31.97 -15.14
CA ASP A 300 -42.05 -32.79 -14.48
C ASP A 300 -42.19 -32.72 -12.96
N ILE A 301 -42.57 -31.56 -12.41
CA ILE A 301 -42.89 -31.41 -10.98
C ILE A 301 -44.11 -32.24 -10.60
N ILE A 302 -45.16 -32.22 -11.42
CA ILE A 302 -46.38 -33.01 -11.15
C ILE A 302 -46.01 -34.51 -11.10
N ARG A 303 -45.16 -34.99 -12.01
CA ARG A 303 -44.66 -36.38 -11.98
C ARG A 303 -43.77 -36.64 -10.77
N LEU A 304 -42.90 -35.70 -10.40
CA LEU A 304 -42.06 -35.78 -9.22
C LEU A 304 -42.91 -35.94 -7.94
N PHE A 305 -43.89 -35.06 -7.73
CA PHE A 305 -44.71 -35.05 -6.52
C PHE A 305 -45.55 -36.31 -6.38
N LYS A 306 -46.10 -36.81 -7.49
CA LYS A 306 -46.75 -38.12 -7.51
C LYS A 306 -45.79 -39.25 -7.14
N SER A 307 -44.54 -39.19 -7.61
CA SER A 307 -43.51 -40.20 -7.33
C SER A 307 -43.06 -40.24 -5.88
N ILE A 308 -43.15 -39.11 -5.15
CA ILE A 308 -42.77 -39.01 -3.73
C ILE A 308 -43.98 -38.92 -2.79
N ARG A 309 -45.19 -39.25 -3.26
CA ARG A 309 -46.45 -39.10 -2.51
C ARG A 309 -46.39 -39.70 -1.10
N ASP A 310 -45.86 -40.90 -0.99
CA ASP A 310 -45.80 -41.66 0.25
C ASP A 310 -44.39 -41.67 0.86
N VAL A 311 -43.51 -40.78 0.39
CA VAL A 311 -42.12 -40.67 0.86
C VAL A 311 -41.94 -39.33 1.57
N PRO A 312 -41.76 -39.30 2.90
CA PRO A 312 -41.52 -38.07 3.63
C PRO A 312 -40.27 -37.36 3.09
N ILE A 313 -40.37 -36.07 2.79
CA ILE A 313 -39.27 -35.24 2.33
C ILE A 313 -39.10 -34.05 3.27
N HIS A 314 -37.86 -33.71 3.65
CA HIS A 314 -37.60 -32.60 4.56
C HIS A 314 -37.37 -31.26 3.83
N ALA A 315 -36.59 -31.26 2.74
CA ALA A 315 -36.31 -30.06 1.96
C ALA A 315 -36.33 -30.36 0.45
N LEU A 316 -36.92 -29.43 -0.32
CA LEU A 316 -37.07 -29.55 -1.76
C LEU A 316 -36.71 -28.22 -2.44
N LEU A 317 -35.65 -28.23 -3.25
CA LEU A 317 -35.16 -27.04 -3.94
C LEU A 317 -35.37 -27.21 -5.45
N LEU A 318 -36.16 -26.32 -6.03
CA LEU A 318 -36.57 -26.34 -7.44
C LEU A 318 -36.28 -25.00 -8.14
N ASN A 319 -35.49 -24.12 -7.52
CA ASN A 319 -35.22 -22.79 -8.03
C ASN A 319 -34.43 -22.81 -9.35
N ASP A 320 -34.58 -21.75 -10.14
CA ASP A 320 -33.83 -21.57 -11.39
C ASP A 320 -34.06 -22.75 -12.37
N ASN A 321 -35.34 -23.01 -12.67
CA ASN A 321 -35.79 -24.00 -13.64
C ASN A 321 -36.75 -23.33 -14.65
N ASN A 322 -37.29 -24.12 -15.58
CA ASN A 322 -38.27 -23.66 -16.56
C ASN A 322 -39.70 -24.01 -16.12
N ILE A 323 -39.98 -23.87 -14.82
CA ILE A 323 -41.28 -24.20 -14.26
C ILE A 323 -42.25 -23.09 -14.65
N ASP A 324 -42.93 -23.33 -15.76
CA ASP A 324 -44.08 -22.56 -16.20
C ASP A 324 -45.36 -23.34 -15.89
N LEU A 325 -46.11 -22.82 -14.94
CA LEU A 325 -47.44 -23.27 -14.61
C LEU A 325 -48.36 -22.06 -14.76
N ASN A 326 -49.33 -22.14 -15.70
CA ASN A 326 -50.36 -21.11 -15.89
C ASN A 326 -50.94 -20.61 -14.56
N LYS A 327 -51.14 -21.55 -13.61
CA LYS A 327 -51.53 -21.29 -12.23
C LYS A 327 -50.94 -22.37 -11.31
N LEU A 328 -50.24 -21.94 -10.26
CA LEU A 328 -49.83 -22.82 -9.16
C LEU A 328 -51.00 -22.98 -8.19
N ASN A 329 -51.58 -24.17 -8.09
CA ASN A 329 -52.73 -24.46 -7.23
C ASN A 329 -52.41 -25.52 -6.18
N ALA A 330 -53.31 -25.68 -5.21
CA ALA A 330 -53.11 -26.62 -4.11
C ALA A 330 -53.07 -28.08 -4.56
N ASP A 331 -53.76 -28.44 -5.63
CA ASP A 331 -53.87 -29.83 -6.08
C ASP A 331 -52.53 -30.38 -6.57
N ILE A 332 -51.64 -29.51 -7.08
CA ILE A 332 -50.27 -29.88 -7.42
C ILE A 332 -49.55 -30.44 -6.18
N PHE A 333 -49.72 -29.82 -5.01
CA PHE A 333 -49.08 -30.22 -3.76
C PHE A 333 -49.84 -31.29 -2.98
N GLU A 334 -51.02 -31.73 -3.43
CA GLU A 334 -51.80 -32.77 -2.76
C GLU A 334 -51.00 -34.06 -2.49
N PRO A 335 -50.15 -34.55 -3.41
CA PRO A 335 -49.32 -35.71 -3.15
C PRO A 335 -48.40 -35.54 -1.93
N LEU A 336 -48.02 -34.32 -1.58
CA LEU A 336 -47.11 -34.02 -0.47
C LEU A 336 -47.82 -33.82 0.89
N ARG A 337 -49.14 -34.08 0.97
CA ARG A 337 -49.96 -33.85 2.18
C ARG A 337 -49.39 -34.46 3.46
N ASN A 338 -48.81 -35.64 3.35
CA ASN A 338 -48.25 -36.39 4.48
C ASN A 338 -46.73 -36.22 4.61
N SER A 339 -46.13 -35.32 3.81
CA SER A 339 -44.70 -35.05 3.86
C SER A 339 -44.33 -34.19 5.08
N ASP A 340 -43.10 -34.37 5.56
CA ASP A 340 -42.49 -33.55 6.60
C ASP A 340 -41.72 -32.36 6.00
N LEU A 341 -42.26 -31.76 4.93
CA LEU A 341 -41.57 -30.74 4.14
C LEU A 341 -41.47 -29.44 4.93
N HIS A 342 -40.24 -29.06 5.28
CA HIS A 342 -39.90 -27.86 6.04
C HIS A 342 -39.43 -26.70 5.15
N THR A 343 -38.63 -27.00 4.12
CA THR A 343 -38.05 -25.99 3.21
C THR A 343 -38.48 -26.26 1.78
N LEU A 344 -39.03 -25.23 1.13
CA LEU A 344 -39.42 -25.26 -0.29
C LEU A 344 -38.86 -24.03 -1.01
N ASP A 345 -38.05 -24.25 -2.05
CA ASP A 345 -37.57 -23.17 -2.93
C ASP A 345 -38.16 -23.31 -4.33
N LEU A 346 -38.95 -22.33 -4.74
CA LEU A 346 -39.56 -22.20 -6.06
C LEU A 346 -39.09 -20.93 -6.78
N SER A 347 -38.11 -20.20 -6.25
CA SER A 347 -37.65 -18.93 -6.81
C SER A 347 -37.03 -19.07 -8.21
N LYS A 348 -36.93 -17.95 -8.94
CA LYS A 348 -36.37 -17.89 -10.30
C LYS A 348 -37.02 -18.88 -11.28
N ASN A 349 -38.33 -19.08 -11.14
CA ASN A 349 -39.17 -19.83 -12.06
C ASN A 349 -40.20 -18.90 -12.74
N HIS A 350 -40.95 -19.43 -13.69
CA HIS A 350 -41.94 -18.69 -14.47
C HIS A 350 -43.36 -18.93 -13.91
N ILE A 351 -43.59 -18.58 -12.64
CA ILE A 351 -44.89 -18.79 -11.98
C ILE A 351 -45.77 -17.55 -12.20
N HIS A 352 -46.79 -17.66 -13.05
CA HIS A 352 -47.64 -16.54 -13.45
C HIS A 352 -48.76 -16.18 -12.46
N SER A 353 -49.32 -17.15 -11.75
CA SER A 353 -50.36 -16.92 -10.74
C SER A 353 -50.32 -17.98 -9.65
N ILE A 354 -50.70 -17.61 -8.42
CA ILE A 354 -50.62 -18.48 -7.24
C ILE A 354 -51.99 -18.48 -6.54
N ASP A 355 -52.55 -19.66 -6.34
CA ASP A 355 -53.85 -19.79 -5.69
C ASP A 355 -53.79 -19.50 -4.18
N ARG A 356 -54.87 -18.95 -3.61
CA ARG A 356 -54.92 -18.49 -2.21
C ARG A 356 -54.51 -19.58 -1.19
N ASP A 357 -54.91 -20.82 -1.45
CA ASP A 357 -54.69 -21.96 -0.55
C ASP A 357 -53.63 -22.95 -1.08
N VAL A 358 -52.73 -22.48 -1.96
CA VAL A 358 -51.73 -23.31 -2.65
C VAL A 358 -50.91 -24.21 -1.71
N PHE A 359 -50.61 -23.75 -0.51
CA PHE A 359 -49.79 -24.49 0.47
C PHE A 359 -50.62 -25.22 1.53
N ARG A 360 -51.96 -25.37 1.36
CA ARG A 360 -52.84 -26.02 2.36
C ARG A 360 -52.44 -27.46 2.70
N PHE A 361 -51.72 -28.14 1.80
CA PHE A 361 -51.23 -29.50 1.99
C PHE A 361 -49.80 -29.57 2.51
N LEU A 362 -49.19 -28.44 2.90
CA LEU A 362 -47.84 -28.40 3.45
C LEU A 362 -47.87 -27.86 4.89
N PRO A 363 -48.48 -28.58 5.85
CA PRO A 363 -48.71 -28.08 7.21
C PRO A 363 -47.43 -27.87 8.03
N HIS A 364 -46.32 -28.53 7.65
CA HIS A 364 -45.03 -28.44 8.32
C HIS A 364 -44.06 -27.44 7.67
N LEU A 365 -44.49 -26.74 6.62
CA LEU A 365 -43.64 -25.80 5.89
C LEU A 365 -43.25 -24.62 6.78
N ARG A 366 -41.95 -24.40 6.92
CA ARG A 366 -41.37 -23.32 7.75
C ARG A 366 -40.60 -22.30 6.93
N GLU A 367 -39.98 -22.73 5.84
CA GLU A 367 -39.19 -21.87 4.98
C GLU A 367 -39.70 -21.95 3.54
N LEU A 368 -39.97 -20.78 2.97
CA LEU A 368 -40.45 -20.65 1.61
C LEU A 368 -39.64 -19.57 0.88
N ILE A 369 -39.15 -19.93 -0.30
CA ILE A 369 -38.42 -19.04 -1.19
C ILE A 369 -39.16 -18.99 -2.52
N VAL A 370 -39.56 -17.80 -2.95
CA VAL A 370 -40.41 -17.58 -4.14
C VAL A 370 -39.95 -16.38 -4.95
N SER A 371 -40.47 -16.24 -6.17
CA SER A 371 -40.19 -15.10 -7.06
C SER A 371 -41.40 -14.56 -7.78
N ASN A 372 -41.30 -13.32 -8.27
CA ASN A 372 -42.30 -12.67 -9.13
C ASN A 372 -43.70 -12.72 -8.54
N LEU A 373 -43.80 -12.36 -7.26
CA LEU A 373 -45.03 -12.48 -6.50
C LEU A 373 -46.10 -11.51 -7.02
N HIS A 374 -47.22 -12.07 -7.47
CA HIS A 374 -48.38 -11.30 -7.96
C HIS A 374 -49.60 -11.33 -7.04
N GLN A 375 -49.64 -12.23 -6.06
CA GLN A 375 -50.74 -12.44 -5.11
C GLN A 375 -50.18 -12.77 -3.72
N PRO A 376 -49.70 -11.77 -2.94
CA PRO A 376 -49.06 -12.00 -1.64
C PRO A 376 -49.97 -12.55 -0.54
N GLU A 377 -51.29 -12.47 -0.69
CA GLU A 377 -52.27 -12.87 0.33
C GLU A 377 -52.27 -14.39 0.61
N VAL A 378 -51.58 -15.15 -0.24
CA VAL A 378 -51.35 -16.60 -0.12
C VAL A 378 -50.61 -16.97 1.16
N PHE A 379 -49.88 -16.03 1.78
CA PHE A 379 -49.08 -16.32 2.98
C PHE A 379 -49.86 -16.22 4.29
N ILE A 380 -51.04 -15.57 4.31
CA ILE A 380 -51.79 -15.23 5.52
C ILE A 380 -52.08 -16.49 6.38
N HIS A 381 -52.41 -17.61 5.74
CA HIS A 381 -52.80 -18.85 6.42
C HIS A 381 -51.64 -19.85 6.56
N THR A 382 -50.40 -19.40 6.35
CA THR A 382 -49.22 -20.25 6.50
C THR A 382 -48.62 -20.13 7.90
N ASN A 383 -47.82 -21.12 8.31
CA ASN A 383 -47.07 -21.09 9.58
C ASN A 383 -45.56 -20.88 9.33
N LEU A 384 -45.23 -20.09 8.29
CA LEU A 384 -43.86 -19.84 7.89
C LEU A 384 -43.09 -19.12 9.01
N LYS A 385 -41.82 -19.51 9.16
CA LYS A 385 -40.81 -18.87 10.00
C LYS A 385 -39.86 -18.01 9.18
N HIS A 386 -39.55 -18.43 7.97
CA HIS A 386 -38.66 -17.73 7.06
C HIS A 386 -39.32 -17.59 5.69
N LEU A 387 -39.35 -16.37 5.17
CA LEU A 387 -39.87 -16.06 3.84
C LEU A 387 -38.83 -15.25 3.07
N THR A 388 -38.47 -15.74 1.89
CA THR A 388 -37.59 -15.04 0.97
C THR A 388 -38.32 -14.79 -0.35
N VAL A 389 -38.42 -13.53 -0.74
CA VAL A 389 -39.06 -13.09 -2.00
C VAL A 389 -37.98 -12.53 -2.92
N HIS A 390 -37.66 -13.27 -3.97
CA HIS A 390 -36.71 -12.88 -5.00
C HIS A 390 -37.43 -12.25 -6.18
N SER A 391 -37.21 -10.97 -6.46
CA SER A 391 -37.93 -10.21 -7.47
C SER A 391 -39.40 -10.00 -7.10
N ILE A 392 -39.80 -8.75 -6.93
CA ILE A 392 -41.18 -8.37 -6.73
C ILE A 392 -41.43 -7.01 -7.38
N HIS A 393 -42.53 -6.91 -8.13
CA HIS A 393 -42.94 -5.63 -8.68
C HIS A 393 -43.42 -4.70 -7.54
N PRO A 394 -42.96 -3.43 -7.48
CA PRO A 394 -43.26 -2.50 -6.37
C PRO A 394 -44.73 -2.41 -5.96
N ARG A 395 -45.65 -2.48 -6.93
CA ARG A 395 -47.11 -2.45 -6.70
C ARG A 395 -47.64 -3.51 -5.72
N TYR A 396 -46.93 -4.62 -5.54
CA TYR A 396 -47.34 -5.73 -4.66
C TYR A 396 -46.68 -5.70 -3.28
N VAL A 397 -45.69 -4.82 -3.07
CA VAL A 397 -44.99 -4.70 -1.78
C VAL A 397 -45.94 -4.31 -0.64
N PRO A 398 -46.87 -3.34 -0.79
CA PRO A 398 -47.83 -3.00 0.27
C PRO A 398 -48.69 -4.18 0.71
N GLU A 399 -49.16 -4.96 -0.28
CA GLU A 399 -50.00 -6.14 -0.04
C GLU A 399 -49.22 -7.28 0.59
N LEU A 400 -47.95 -7.48 0.20
CA LEU A 400 -47.03 -8.40 0.86
C LEU A 400 -46.86 -8.04 2.33
N PHE A 401 -46.54 -6.79 2.64
CA PHE A 401 -46.35 -6.32 4.01
C PHE A 401 -47.63 -6.37 4.86
N ALA A 402 -48.81 -6.35 4.24
CA ALA A 402 -50.08 -6.57 4.93
C ALA A 402 -50.44 -8.06 5.14
N SER A 403 -49.83 -8.95 4.34
CA SER A 403 -50.19 -10.38 4.24
C SER A 403 -49.18 -11.33 4.89
N LEU A 404 -48.20 -10.80 5.63
CA LEU A 404 -47.19 -11.62 6.30
C LEU A 404 -47.84 -12.50 7.38
N PRO A 405 -47.41 -13.78 7.52
CA PRO A 405 -47.93 -14.65 8.56
C PRO A 405 -47.43 -14.20 9.94
N GLY A 406 -48.29 -14.21 10.94
CA GLY A 406 -47.92 -13.79 12.31
C GLY A 406 -46.83 -14.64 12.95
N SER A 407 -46.56 -15.84 12.44
CA SER A 407 -45.49 -16.73 12.89
C SER A 407 -44.09 -16.35 12.38
N LEU A 408 -43.99 -15.42 11.42
CA LEU A 408 -42.78 -15.11 10.67
C LEU A 408 -41.71 -14.48 11.56
N GLN A 409 -40.48 -14.98 11.43
CA GLN A 409 -39.30 -14.51 12.17
C GLN A 409 -38.30 -13.81 11.24
N THR A 410 -38.21 -14.25 9.98
CA THR A 410 -37.29 -13.65 9.00
C THR A 410 -38.01 -13.34 7.70
N LEU A 411 -37.83 -12.12 7.21
CA LEU A 411 -38.27 -11.70 5.89
C LEU A 411 -37.06 -11.19 5.10
N THR A 412 -36.80 -11.80 3.95
CA THR A 412 -35.80 -11.32 2.99
C THR A 412 -36.50 -10.96 1.69
N ILE A 413 -36.27 -9.76 1.19
CA ILE A 413 -36.74 -9.32 -0.13
C ILE A 413 -35.52 -8.91 -0.93
N SER A 414 -35.40 -9.45 -2.14
CA SER A 414 -34.36 -9.03 -3.08
C SER A 414 -34.98 -8.53 -4.37
N ASN A 415 -34.35 -7.57 -5.05
CA ASN A 415 -34.79 -7.08 -6.36
C ASN A 415 -36.23 -6.56 -6.39
N ILE A 416 -36.59 -5.58 -5.55
CA ILE A 416 -37.81 -4.81 -5.79
C ILE A 416 -37.62 -4.05 -7.11
N GLU A 417 -38.32 -4.50 -8.15
CA GLU A 417 -38.07 -4.12 -9.55
C GLU A 417 -38.17 -2.62 -9.78
N ASP A 418 -37.30 -2.05 -10.61
CA ASP A 418 -37.40 -0.64 -10.98
C ASP A 418 -38.65 -0.43 -11.85
N SER A 419 -39.63 0.29 -11.30
CA SER A 419 -40.91 0.52 -11.93
C SER A 419 -41.57 1.78 -11.37
N TYR A 420 -42.60 2.28 -12.06
CA TYR A 420 -43.40 3.38 -11.55
C TYR A 420 -44.44 2.87 -10.55
N SER A 421 -44.38 3.36 -9.31
CA SER A 421 -45.41 3.15 -8.30
C SER A 421 -45.91 4.48 -7.76
N SER A 422 -47.23 4.58 -7.55
CA SER A 422 -47.84 5.74 -6.88
C SER A 422 -47.51 5.78 -5.39
N GLU A 423 -47.32 4.61 -4.77
CA GLU A 423 -46.98 4.47 -3.37
C GLU A 423 -45.46 4.45 -3.21
N LYS A 424 -44.97 5.42 -2.43
CA LYS A 424 -43.53 5.63 -2.17
C LYS A 424 -43.17 5.48 -0.70
N GLN A 425 -44.11 5.11 0.14
CA GLN A 425 -43.88 4.79 1.55
C GLN A 425 -44.54 3.46 1.84
N PHE A 426 -43.76 2.49 2.32
CA PHE A 426 -44.26 1.17 2.70
C PHE A 426 -44.16 0.99 4.20
N GLU A 427 -45.15 0.33 4.79
CA GLU A 427 -45.26 0.07 6.23
C GLU A 427 -45.44 -1.43 6.47
N LEU A 428 -44.58 -2.01 7.31
CA LEU A 428 -44.80 -3.40 7.77
C LEU A 428 -45.93 -3.43 8.79
N LYS A 429 -46.99 -4.18 8.51
CA LYS A 429 -48.13 -4.37 9.42
C LYS A 429 -48.17 -5.82 9.91
N ASN A 430 -48.57 -6.02 11.17
CA ASN A 430 -48.85 -7.33 11.75
C ASN A 430 -47.66 -8.32 11.80
N ALA A 431 -46.42 -7.85 11.72
CA ALA A 431 -45.21 -8.67 11.77
C ALA A 431 -44.57 -8.72 13.18
N HIS A 432 -45.38 -8.91 14.22
CA HIS A 432 -44.95 -8.73 15.63
C HIS A 432 -43.89 -9.72 16.14
N ASN A 433 -43.69 -10.84 15.44
CA ASN A 433 -42.67 -11.85 15.77
C ASN A 433 -41.43 -11.74 14.85
N LEU A 434 -41.39 -10.75 13.96
CA LEU A 434 -40.30 -10.56 13.03
C LEU A 434 -39.04 -10.15 13.79
N GLN A 435 -37.99 -10.94 13.64
CA GLN A 435 -36.68 -10.72 14.27
C GLN A 435 -35.68 -10.12 13.29
N LYS A 436 -35.76 -10.53 12.01
CA LYS A 436 -34.84 -10.10 10.97
C LYS A 436 -35.56 -9.63 9.70
N LEU A 437 -35.24 -8.42 9.25
CA LEU A 437 -35.70 -7.84 7.99
C LEU A 437 -34.51 -7.55 7.10
N ARG A 438 -34.49 -8.12 5.90
CA ARG A 438 -33.46 -7.88 4.88
C ARG A 438 -34.11 -7.38 3.61
N ILE A 439 -33.68 -6.23 3.11
CA ILE A 439 -34.03 -5.73 1.77
C ILE A 439 -32.72 -5.50 1.03
N ILE A 440 -32.49 -6.32 0.01
CA ILE A 440 -31.21 -6.37 -0.71
C ILE A 440 -31.39 -6.13 -2.21
N ASP A 441 -30.39 -5.56 -2.87
CA ASP A 441 -30.29 -5.43 -4.33
C ASP A 441 -31.61 -4.96 -5.00
N SER A 442 -32.23 -3.93 -4.44
CA SER A 442 -33.55 -3.43 -4.81
C SER A 442 -33.45 -2.02 -5.38
N PRO A 443 -33.53 -1.85 -6.72
CA PRO A 443 -33.33 -0.54 -7.36
C PRO A 443 -34.49 0.46 -7.12
N PHE A 444 -35.68 -0.02 -6.78
CA PHE A 444 -36.85 0.83 -6.57
C PHE A 444 -36.66 1.76 -5.34
N GLN A 445 -36.87 3.07 -5.52
CA GLN A 445 -36.71 4.04 -4.44
C GLN A 445 -38.01 4.27 -3.65
N PHE A 446 -37.96 4.05 -2.34
CA PHE A 446 -39.09 4.25 -1.41
C PHE A 446 -38.63 4.56 0.02
N SER A 447 -39.57 5.03 0.83
CA SER A 447 -39.45 5.18 2.27
C SER A 447 -40.02 3.95 2.98
N LEU A 448 -39.39 3.52 4.06
CA LEU A 448 -39.80 2.36 4.85
C LEU A 448 -40.14 2.79 6.28
N LYS A 449 -41.33 2.39 6.71
CA LYS A 449 -41.86 2.65 8.05
C LYS A 449 -41.89 1.37 8.87
N LEU A 450 -41.16 1.35 9.98
CA LEU A 450 -40.96 0.20 10.89
C LEU A 450 -41.47 0.55 12.29
N TRP A 451 -42.77 0.35 12.52
CA TRP A 451 -43.43 0.70 13.78
C TRP A 451 -44.06 -0.53 14.44
N ASN A 452 -44.08 -0.57 15.77
CA ASN A 452 -44.66 -1.65 16.58
C ASN A 452 -44.07 -3.06 16.30
N LEU A 453 -42.80 -3.15 15.92
CA LEU A 453 -42.08 -4.41 15.68
C LEU A 453 -41.15 -4.73 16.87
N SER A 454 -41.75 -5.05 18.01
CA SER A 454 -41.03 -5.21 19.30
C SER A 454 -40.04 -6.38 19.38
N THR A 455 -39.92 -7.21 18.34
CA THR A 455 -38.95 -8.31 18.28
C THR A 455 -37.85 -8.08 17.25
N LEU A 456 -37.92 -7.00 16.47
CA LEU A 456 -36.98 -6.76 15.38
C LEU A 456 -35.61 -6.37 15.94
N SER A 457 -34.66 -7.27 15.82
CA SER A 457 -33.27 -7.11 16.28
C SER A 457 -32.31 -6.81 15.13
N ASP A 458 -32.60 -7.31 13.94
CA ASP A 458 -31.69 -7.27 12.78
C ASP A 458 -32.35 -6.57 11.60
N LEU A 459 -31.74 -5.46 11.17
CA LEU A 459 -32.16 -4.71 9.98
C LEU A 459 -31.00 -4.62 8.98
N GLU A 460 -31.18 -5.21 7.80
CA GLU A 460 -30.20 -5.18 6.72
C GLU A 460 -30.80 -4.55 5.45
N LEU A 461 -30.19 -3.45 5.03
CA LEU A 461 -30.56 -2.65 3.88
C LEU A 461 -29.31 -2.49 3.01
N THR A 462 -29.17 -3.35 2.01
CA THR A 462 -28.00 -3.36 1.12
C THR A 462 -28.45 -3.13 -0.32
N ASN A 463 -27.99 -2.08 -0.98
CA ASN A 463 -28.49 -1.65 -2.28
C ASN A 463 -30.03 -1.59 -2.34
N SER A 464 -30.70 -1.17 -1.25
CA SER A 464 -32.12 -1.39 -1.02
C SER A 464 -33.07 -0.36 -1.65
N GLY A 465 -32.52 0.68 -2.29
CA GLY A 465 -33.27 1.82 -2.82
C GLY A 465 -33.85 2.75 -1.74
N ILE A 466 -33.75 2.37 -0.47
CA ILE A 466 -34.18 3.18 0.68
C ILE A 466 -33.05 4.11 1.08
N ARG A 467 -33.29 5.41 0.99
CA ARG A 467 -32.35 6.41 1.52
C ARG A 467 -32.45 6.50 3.03
N LEU A 468 -31.40 6.97 3.70
CA LEU A 468 -31.36 7.11 5.16
C LEU A 468 -32.54 7.96 5.68
N ARG A 469 -32.83 9.09 5.02
CA ARG A 469 -34.01 9.95 5.30
C ARG A 469 -35.38 9.29 5.06
N GLY A 470 -35.39 8.18 4.34
CA GLY A 470 -36.58 7.39 4.03
C GLY A 470 -36.90 6.37 5.10
N LEU A 471 -36.05 6.19 6.12
CA LEU A 471 -36.30 5.31 7.25
C LEU A 471 -37.06 6.04 8.36
N ASP A 472 -38.22 5.51 8.70
CA ASP A 472 -39.06 5.97 9.81
C ASP A 472 -39.22 4.80 10.80
N ILE A 473 -38.47 4.86 11.90
CA ILE A 473 -38.37 3.81 12.92
C ILE A 473 -38.83 4.40 14.26
N ASP A 474 -39.71 3.70 14.98
CA ASP A 474 -40.18 4.14 16.29
C ASP A 474 -39.25 3.71 17.44
N ASP A 475 -39.42 4.34 18.60
CA ASP A 475 -38.60 4.07 19.80
C ASP A 475 -38.68 2.61 20.26
N ALA A 476 -39.82 1.95 20.01
CA ALA A 476 -40.02 0.55 20.36
C ALA A 476 -39.05 -0.34 19.58
N VAL A 477 -38.92 -0.14 18.26
CA VAL A 477 -37.97 -0.88 17.42
C VAL A 477 -36.52 -0.49 17.73
N ILE A 478 -36.22 0.80 17.88
CA ILE A 478 -34.86 1.29 18.20
C ILE A 478 -34.30 0.65 19.48
N SER A 479 -35.15 0.42 20.49
CA SER A 479 -34.73 -0.20 21.75
C SER A 479 -34.32 -1.67 21.62
N GLN A 480 -34.74 -2.35 20.54
CA GLN A 480 -34.52 -3.78 20.31
C GLN A 480 -33.46 -4.05 19.24
N LEU A 481 -33.24 -3.12 18.32
CA LEU A 481 -32.24 -3.28 17.26
C LEU A 481 -30.84 -3.49 17.85
N THR A 482 -30.28 -4.66 17.57
CA THR A 482 -28.91 -5.05 17.92
C THR A 482 -27.97 -4.95 16.73
N GLU A 483 -28.48 -5.13 15.51
CA GLU A 483 -27.70 -5.05 14.28
C GLU A 483 -28.41 -4.19 13.24
N VAL A 484 -27.67 -3.19 12.73
CA VAL A 484 -28.10 -2.37 11.60
C VAL A 484 -27.01 -2.38 10.54
N VAL A 485 -27.36 -2.92 9.37
CA VAL A 485 -26.53 -2.89 8.16
C VAL A 485 -27.20 -2.00 7.14
N PHE A 486 -26.52 -0.94 6.74
CA PHE A 486 -26.99 0.01 5.74
C PHE A 486 -25.86 0.25 4.74
N ARG A 487 -25.93 -0.40 3.57
CA ARG A 487 -24.88 -0.38 2.52
C ARG A 487 -25.52 -0.08 1.16
N ASN A 488 -25.80 1.19 0.88
CA ASN A 488 -26.68 1.59 -0.22
C ASN A 488 -25.98 2.42 -1.31
N GLU A 489 -24.65 2.56 -1.28
CA GLU A 489 -23.91 3.48 -2.14
C GLU A 489 -24.46 4.93 -2.06
N GLU A 490 -25.11 5.27 -0.95
CA GLU A 490 -25.74 6.57 -0.76
C GLU A 490 -24.68 7.60 -0.38
N THR A 491 -24.75 8.79 -0.99
CA THR A 491 -23.97 9.93 -0.50
C THR A 491 -24.70 10.60 0.66
N PHE A 492 -24.15 10.46 1.85
CA PHE A 492 -24.74 11.03 3.05
C PHE A 492 -24.56 12.55 3.10
N ASN A 493 -25.62 13.23 3.52
CA ASN A 493 -25.55 14.61 3.96
C ASN A 493 -25.54 14.67 5.50
N GLY A 494 -24.95 15.71 6.08
CA GLY A 494 -24.78 15.81 7.53
C GLY A 494 -26.10 15.78 8.31
N ARG A 495 -27.17 16.37 7.76
CA ARG A 495 -28.48 16.37 8.43
C ARG A 495 -29.03 14.95 8.60
N ASP A 496 -29.02 14.14 7.54
CA ASP A 496 -29.62 12.81 7.56
C ASP A 496 -28.84 11.88 8.51
N ILE A 497 -27.50 11.93 8.47
CA ILE A 497 -26.66 11.11 9.36
C ILE A 497 -26.76 11.54 10.83
N ILE A 498 -26.80 12.86 11.11
CA ILE A 498 -27.03 13.37 12.47
C ILE A 498 -28.41 12.94 12.98
N THR A 499 -29.43 13.01 12.12
CA THR A 499 -30.79 12.60 12.48
C THR A 499 -30.83 11.12 12.80
N PHE A 500 -30.16 10.28 11.99
CA PHE A 500 -30.04 8.85 12.24
C PHE A 500 -29.38 8.55 13.58
N PHE A 501 -28.19 9.10 13.87
CA PHE A 501 -27.50 8.83 15.13
C PHE A 501 -28.29 9.31 16.35
N LYS A 502 -29.02 10.42 16.23
CA LYS A 502 -29.91 10.91 17.29
C LYS A 502 -31.05 9.96 17.64
N MET A 503 -31.50 9.13 16.69
CA MET A 503 -32.48 8.09 16.99
C MET A 503 -31.95 7.09 18.02
N PHE A 504 -30.64 6.85 18.07
CA PHE A 504 -30.01 5.83 18.93
C PHE A 504 -29.39 6.38 20.24
N ASP A 505 -29.52 7.68 20.52
CA ASP A 505 -28.85 8.40 21.61
C ASP A 505 -29.25 7.91 23.02
N LYS A 506 -30.40 7.25 23.18
CA LYS A 506 -30.90 6.81 24.50
C LYS A 506 -31.55 5.43 24.46
N GLY A 507 -30.88 4.44 25.07
CA GLY A 507 -31.48 3.14 25.33
C GLY A 507 -31.43 2.15 24.17
N SER A 508 -30.54 2.38 23.19
CA SER A 508 -30.31 1.43 22.12
C SER A 508 -29.56 0.17 22.60
N ALA A 509 -30.02 -0.99 22.12
CA ALA A 509 -29.34 -2.27 22.25
C ALA A 509 -28.29 -2.52 21.13
N LEU A 510 -28.01 -1.52 20.29
CA LEU A 510 -27.17 -1.66 19.09
C LEU A 510 -25.76 -2.13 19.46
N GLU A 511 -25.40 -3.29 18.92
CA GLU A 511 -24.09 -3.92 19.07
C GLU A 511 -23.29 -3.87 17.77
N VAL A 512 -23.96 -3.94 16.61
CA VAL A 512 -23.32 -3.93 15.28
C VAL A 512 -23.92 -2.80 14.44
N LEU A 513 -23.05 -1.91 13.98
CA LEU A 513 -23.40 -0.87 13.02
C LEU A 513 -22.48 -0.95 11.80
N ASP A 514 -23.09 -1.15 10.64
CA ASP A 514 -22.38 -1.26 9.38
C ASP A 514 -22.89 -0.25 8.38
N PHE A 515 -22.06 0.75 8.11
CA PHE A 515 -22.28 1.79 7.12
C PHE A 515 -21.33 1.68 5.92
N SER A 516 -20.75 0.49 5.71
CA SER A 516 -19.82 0.26 4.61
C SER A 516 -20.48 0.55 3.25
N ASP A 517 -19.67 0.84 2.24
CA ASP A 517 -20.15 1.09 0.88
C ASP A 517 -21.15 2.27 0.79
N ASN A 518 -21.01 3.31 1.62
CA ASN A 518 -21.71 4.59 1.47
C ASN A 518 -20.72 5.74 1.31
N ASP A 519 -21.11 6.84 0.66
CA ASP A 519 -20.19 7.96 0.40
C ASP A 519 -20.31 9.05 1.48
N TRP A 520 -19.25 9.19 2.30
CA TRP A 520 -19.16 10.20 3.36
C TRP A 520 -18.43 11.49 2.93
N SER A 521 -17.99 11.58 1.66
CA SER A 521 -17.03 12.60 1.21
C SER A 521 -17.54 14.05 1.20
N ILE A 522 -18.85 14.26 1.31
CA ILE A 522 -19.48 15.59 1.33
C ILE A 522 -19.52 16.18 2.75
N LEU A 523 -19.32 15.38 3.80
CA LEU A 523 -19.46 15.84 5.18
C LEU A 523 -18.39 16.88 5.55
N GLU A 524 -18.85 18.02 6.04
CA GLU A 524 -17.96 19.09 6.52
C GLU A 524 -17.46 18.82 7.94
N ASP A 525 -16.30 19.34 8.31
CA ASP A 525 -15.69 19.17 9.65
C ASP A 525 -16.65 19.57 10.80
N THR A 526 -17.53 20.55 10.56
CA THR A 526 -18.53 21.01 11.54
C THR A 526 -19.62 19.97 11.78
N GLU A 527 -20.07 19.27 10.74
CA GLU A 527 -21.08 18.22 10.83
C GLU A 527 -20.51 17.01 11.57
N ILE A 528 -19.26 16.66 11.29
CA ILE A 528 -18.56 15.58 11.98
C ILE A 528 -18.40 15.91 13.46
N GLN A 529 -18.05 17.14 13.82
CA GLN A 529 -17.99 17.54 15.24
C GLN A 529 -19.35 17.42 15.96
N ILE A 530 -20.46 17.73 15.28
CA ILE A 530 -21.80 17.56 15.84
C ILE A 530 -22.10 16.07 16.06
N ILE A 531 -21.80 15.22 15.08
CA ILE A 531 -21.94 13.77 15.21
C ILE A 531 -21.16 13.28 16.44
N VAL A 532 -19.89 13.66 16.56
CA VAL A 532 -19.01 13.25 17.67
C VAL A 532 -19.51 13.72 19.04
N ALA A 533 -20.06 14.92 19.13
CA ALA A 533 -20.60 15.44 20.38
C ALA A 533 -21.85 14.66 20.87
N ASP A 534 -22.61 14.10 19.93
CA ASP A 534 -23.90 13.45 20.17
C ASP A 534 -23.82 11.90 20.07
N LEU A 535 -22.64 11.30 19.84
CA LEU A 535 -22.48 9.84 19.73
C LEU A 535 -22.36 9.17 21.11
N GLU A 536 -23.45 8.62 21.65
CA GLU A 536 -23.44 7.81 22.88
C GLU A 536 -23.86 6.33 22.69
N LEU A 537 -23.28 5.63 21.70
CA LEU A 537 -23.57 4.22 21.44
C LEU A 537 -22.83 3.27 22.41
N LYS A 538 -23.26 3.25 23.67
CA LYS A 538 -22.58 2.56 24.79
C LYS A 538 -22.52 1.03 24.68
N ASN A 539 -23.37 0.43 23.83
CA ASN A 539 -23.44 -1.01 23.63
C ASN A 539 -22.73 -1.48 22.35
N LEU A 540 -22.28 -0.55 21.51
CA LEU A 540 -21.68 -0.88 20.22
C LEU A 540 -20.39 -1.68 20.43
N LYS A 541 -20.31 -2.82 19.73
CA LYS A 541 -19.17 -3.75 19.71
C LYS A 541 -18.47 -3.72 18.35
N GLU A 542 -19.22 -3.55 17.26
CA GLU A 542 -18.67 -3.56 15.90
C GLU A 542 -19.10 -2.30 15.15
N LEU A 543 -18.11 -1.57 14.62
CA LEU A 543 -18.31 -0.43 13.76
C LEU A 543 -17.63 -0.68 12.42
N ARG A 544 -18.41 -0.78 11.35
CA ARG A 544 -17.89 -0.96 9.98
C ARG A 544 -18.15 0.26 9.12
N LEU A 545 -17.08 0.83 8.59
CA LEU A 545 -17.03 2.01 7.73
C LEU A 545 -16.10 1.74 6.53
N SER A 546 -16.11 0.51 6.02
CA SER A 546 -15.29 0.12 4.88
C SER A 546 -15.80 0.77 3.60
N ASN A 547 -14.88 1.16 2.70
CA ASN A 547 -15.24 1.71 1.39
C ASN A 547 -16.16 2.95 1.46
N CYS A 548 -15.93 3.81 2.47
CA CYS A 548 -16.76 4.99 2.73
C CYS A 548 -16.24 6.30 2.12
N LYS A 549 -15.15 6.23 1.34
CA LYS A 549 -14.37 7.38 0.83
C LYS A 549 -13.89 8.35 1.94
N LEU A 550 -13.67 7.83 3.15
CA LEU A 550 -13.17 8.62 4.28
C LEU A 550 -11.74 9.09 4.01
N ARG A 551 -11.49 10.37 4.31
CA ARG A 551 -10.17 11.06 4.31
C ARG A 551 -9.78 11.43 5.72
N ASP A 552 -8.51 11.82 5.91
CA ASP A 552 -7.93 12.24 7.20
C ASP A 552 -8.78 13.29 7.93
N SER A 553 -9.41 14.25 7.22
CA SER A 553 -10.27 15.28 7.79
C SER A 553 -11.50 14.72 8.52
N HIS A 554 -11.98 13.53 8.13
CA HIS A 554 -13.15 12.91 8.73
C HIS A 554 -12.83 12.24 10.07
N LEU A 555 -11.56 11.92 10.33
CA LEU A 555 -11.12 11.28 11.56
C LEU A 555 -10.70 12.32 12.60
N VAL A 556 -11.57 13.28 12.92
CA VAL A 556 -11.27 14.31 13.92
C VAL A 556 -10.91 13.69 15.28
N LYS A 557 -10.08 14.39 16.06
CA LYS A 557 -9.72 13.93 17.41
C LYS A 557 -10.99 13.64 18.20
N ASN A 558 -11.01 12.50 18.90
CA ASN A 558 -12.14 12.03 19.70
C ASN A 558 -13.36 11.54 18.90
N VAL A 559 -13.26 11.26 17.59
CA VAL A 559 -14.42 10.82 16.79
C VAL A 559 -15.11 9.57 17.33
N PHE A 560 -14.36 8.70 18.02
CA PHE A 560 -14.85 7.49 18.64
C PHE A 560 -15.10 7.63 20.15
N ASN A 561 -15.17 8.86 20.67
CA ASN A 561 -15.65 9.06 22.04
C ASN A 561 -17.11 8.63 22.13
N GLY A 562 -17.49 8.00 23.25
CA GLY A 562 -18.83 7.46 23.43
C GLY A 562 -19.04 6.01 22.95
N LEU A 563 -17.99 5.36 22.44
CA LEU A 563 -17.99 3.97 21.98
C LEU A 563 -17.15 3.00 22.85
N PRO A 564 -17.38 2.92 24.17
CA PRO A 564 -16.45 2.27 25.11
C PRO A 564 -16.31 0.75 24.96
N LYS A 565 -17.30 0.08 24.37
CA LYS A 565 -17.38 -1.38 24.22
C LYS A 565 -16.93 -1.88 22.85
N VAL A 566 -16.51 -0.99 21.93
CA VAL A 566 -16.16 -1.41 20.57
C VAL A 566 -14.94 -2.33 20.60
N VAL A 567 -15.12 -3.50 20.01
CA VAL A 567 -14.16 -4.60 19.85
C VAL A 567 -13.59 -4.63 18.43
N LEU A 568 -14.37 -4.24 17.43
CA LEU A 568 -13.99 -4.25 16.03
C LEU A 568 -14.25 -2.89 15.38
N VAL A 569 -13.22 -2.34 14.73
CA VAL A 569 -13.34 -1.16 13.85
C VAL A 569 -12.82 -1.52 12.47
N ASP A 570 -13.68 -1.35 11.47
CA ASP A 570 -13.32 -1.50 10.07
C ASP A 570 -13.30 -0.15 9.35
N LEU A 571 -12.09 0.30 8.98
CA LEU A 571 -11.81 1.50 8.20
C LEU A 571 -11.15 1.16 6.86
N SER A 572 -11.24 -0.10 6.41
CA SER A 572 -10.59 -0.56 5.20
C SER A 572 -11.16 0.06 3.93
N TYR A 573 -10.39 0.01 2.84
CA TYR A 573 -10.77 0.51 1.52
C TYR A 573 -11.24 1.98 1.48
N ASN A 574 -10.77 2.81 2.43
CA ASN A 574 -10.98 4.25 2.41
C ASN A 574 -9.80 4.96 1.71
N ILE A 575 -9.77 6.30 1.80
CA ILE A 575 -8.72 7.13 1.21
C ILE A 575 -7.92 7.86 2.29
N LEU A 576 -7.67 7.17 3.41
CA LEU A 576 -6.89 7.67 4.54
C LEU A 576 -5.40 7.70 4.17
N GLY A 577 -4.77 8.85 4.30
CA GLY A 577 -3.33 9.06 4.16
C GLY A 577 -2.59 8.97 5.49
N HIS A 578 -3.25 9.37 6.58
CA HIS A 578 -2.71 9.37 7.95
C HIS A 578 -3.80 9.08 8.98
N LEU A 579 -3.39 8.56 10.14
CA LEU A 579 -4.26 8.40 11.31
C LEU A 579 -3.96 9.51 12.34
N PRO A 580 -4.96 10.31 12.74
CA PRO A 580 -4.75 11.37 13.74
C PRO A 580 -4.33 10.81 15.10
N ASN A 581 -3.44 11.52 15.80
CA ASN A 581 -2.87 11.03 17.05
C ASN A 581 -3.92 10.86 18.15
N GLY A 582 -3.96 9.65 18.71
CA GLY A 582 -4.86 9.28 19.79
C GLY A 582 -6.31 9.04 19.33
N ILE A 583 -6.53 8.79 18.03
CA ILE A 583 -7.88 8.58 17.48
C ILE A 583 -8.63 7.44 18.16
N PHE A 584 -7.91 6.40 18.62
CA PHE A 584 -8.48 5.23 19.29
C PHE A 584 -8.34 5.26 20.83
N ASN A 585 -8.01 6.40 21.44
CA ASN A 585 -7.75 6.48 22.89
C ASN A 585 -8.96 6.10 23.76
N SER A 586 -10.18 6.34 23.26
CA SER A 586 -11.42 5.96 23.95
C SER A 586 -11.76 4.47 23.84
N LEU A 587 -11.19 3.76 22.86
CA LEU A 587 -11.57 2.40 22.49
C LEU A 587 -10.81 1.32 23.27
N SER A 588 -10.89 1.38 24.61
CA SER A 588 -10.18 0.44 25.50
C SER A 588 -10.49 -1.05 25.27
N SER A 589 -11.62 -1.35 24.61
CA SER A 589 -12.04 -2.71 24.28
C SER A 589 -11.61 -3.18 22.89
N LEU A 590 -10.94 -2.35 22.08
CA LEU A 590 -10.62 -2.66 20.68
C LEU A 590 -9.66 -3.86 20.58
N ARG A 591 -10.06 -4.87 19.81
CA ARG A 591 -9.30 -6.11 19.55
C ARG A 591 -8.96 -6.25 18.08
N GLU A 592 -9.88 -5.88 17.18
CA GLU A 592 -9.73 -6.03 15.74
C GLU A 592 -9.75 -4.68 15.03
N LEU A 593 -8.74 -4.43 14.21
CA LEU A 593 -8.61 -3.20 13.44
C LEU A 593 -8.27 -3.50 11.98
N TYR A 594 -9.15 -3.07 11.09
CA TYR A 594 -9.01 -3.23 9.64
C TYR A 594 -8.67 -1.88 9.00
N LEU A 595 -7.50 -1.79 8.38
CA LEU A 595 -6.96 -0.59 7.73
C LEU A 595 -6.46 -0.88 6.30
N GLN A 596 -6.68 -2.09 5.79
CA GLN A 596 -6.19 -2.49 4.48
C GLN A 596 -6.79 -1.67 3.34
N GLY A 597 -6.06 -1.53 2.24
CA GLY A 597 -6.56 -0.84 1.04
C GLY A 597 -6.74 0.68 1.20
N ASN A 598 -6.08 1.29 2.18
CA ASN A 598 -6.01 2.75 2.33
C ASN A 598 -4.77 3.34 1.62
N GLN A 599 -4.52 4.63 1.81
CA GLN A 599 -3.34 5.34 1.29
C GLN A 599 -2.34 5.67 2.40
N LEU A 600 -2.32 4.90 3.48
CA LEU A 600 -1.49 5.21 4.65
C LEU A 600 -0.01 5.20 4.26
N THR A 601 0.68 6.29 4.56
CA THR A 601 2.12 6.44 4.29
C THR A 601 2.97 6.03 5.48
N PHE A 602 2.47 6.22 6.69
CA PHE A 602 3.03 5.69 7.93
C PHE A 602 1.93 5.59 8.98
N ILE A 603 2.17 4.88 10.08
CA ILE A 603 1.26 4.79 11.22
C ILE A 603 2.05 5.08 12.50
N ASP A 604 1.62 6.07 13.29
CA ASP A 604 2.23 6.31 14.61
C ASP A 604 1.80 5.20 15.60
N PRO A 605 2.73 4.39 16.16
CA PRO A 605 2.43 3.34 17.12
C PRO A 605 1.75 3.80 18.41
N ASN A 606 1.85 5.09 18.75
CA ASN A 606 1.18 5.66 19.92
C ASN A 606 -0.35 5.51 19.82
N ASN A 607 -0.90 5.39 18.61
CA ASN A 607 -2.32 5.10 18.41
C ASN A 607 -2.72 3.69 18.90
N PHE A 608 -1.76 2.77 19.04
CA PHE A 608 -1.99 1.37 19.37
C PHE A 608 -1.46 0.96 20.75
N GLN A 609 -0.58 1.75 21.35
CA GLN A 609 0.21 1.34 22.52
C GLN A 609 -0.63 0.92 23.73
N HIS A 610 -1.79 1.54 23.95
CA HIS A 610 -2.72 1.23 25.05
C HIS A 610 -3.80 0.21 24.69
N LEU A 611 -3.87 -0.22 23.44
CA LEU A 611 -4.95 -1.08 22.95
C LEU A 611 -4.59 -2.57 23.07
N PRO A 612 -5.53 -3.42 23.52
CA PRO A 612 -5.34 -4.86 23.60
C PRO A 612 -5.59 -5.56 22.23
N LEU A 613 -4.98 -5.06 21.15
CA LEU A 613 -5.20 -5.57 19.79
C LEU A 613 -4.76 -7.05 19.66
N THR A 614 -5.60 -7.86 19.01
CA THR A 614 -5.35 -9.25 18.65
C THR A 614 -5.35 -9.47 17.14
N TYR A 615 -6.02 -8.62 16.38
CA TYR A 615 -6.01 -8.68 14.92
C TYR A 615 -5.82 -7.29 14.34
N VAL A 616 -4.85 -7.14 13.46
CA VAL A 616 -4.61 -5.90 12.72
C VAL A 616 -4.35 -6.23 11.27
N ASN A 617 -5.07 -5.57 10.35
CA ASN A 617 -4.81 -5.68 8.93
C ASN A 617 -4.40 -4.32 8.34
N VAL A 618 -3.18 -4.26 7.80
CA VAL A 618 -2.60 -3.06 7.18
C VAL A 618 -2.17 -3.30 5.72
N GLU A 619 -2.58 -4.40 5.11
CA GLU A 619 -2.23 -4.75 3.73
C GLU A 619 -2.63 -3.67 2.72
N ASN A 620 -1.98 -3.66 1.57
CA ASN A 620 -2.35 -2.78 0.45
C ASN A 620 -2.38 -1.28 0.78
N ASN A 621 -1.50 -0.83 1.68
CA ASN A 621 -1.24 0.59 1.96
C ASN A 621 -0.03 1.12 1.17
N ARG A 622 0.22 2.44 1.27
CA ARG A 622 1.29 3.14 0.51
C ARG A 622 2.45 3.55 1.41
N PHE A 623 2.95 2.62 2.20
CA PHE A 623 3.99 2.90 3.19
C PHE A 623 5.24 3.53 2.58
N ARG A 624 5.66 4.65 3.16
CA ARG A 624 6.90 5.35 2.86
C ARG A 624 7.95 4.90 3.85
N CYS A 625 8.97 4.22 3.35
CA CYS A 625 10.10 3.75 4.13
C CYS A 625 11.19 4.82 4.22
N ASP A 626 10.95 5.76 5.14
CA ASP A 626 11.91 6.76 5.60
C ASP A 626 12.00 6.72 7.15
N CYS A 627 12.49 7.78 7.78
CA CYS A 627 12.66 7.79 9.22
C CYS A 627 11.34 7.74 10.01
N ASP A 628 10.20 8.12 9.40
CA ASP A 628 8.91 8.17 10.08
C ASP A 628 8.31 6.76 10.28
N ILE A 629 8.60 5.81 9.38
CA ILE A 629 8.10 4.43 9.51
C ILE A 629 8.86 3.61 10.56
N ARG A 630 9.99 4.11 11.06
CA ARG A 630 10.92 3.34 11.90
C ARG A 630 10.25 2.79 13.15
N GLU A 631 9.50 3.62 13.87
CA GLU A 631 8.80 3.21 15.09
C GLU A 631 7.65 2.24 14.78
N PHE A 632 6.94 2.42 13.67
CA PHE A 632 5.93 1.48 13.21
C PHE A 632 6.50 0.10 12.91
N SER A 633 7.62 0.08 12.19
CA SER A 633 8.30 -1.16 11.80
C SER A 633 8.82 -1.91 13.05
N LYS A 634 9.25 -1.18 14.08
CA LYS A 634 9.59 -1.74 15.39
C LYS A 634 8.35 -2.30 16.10
N TRP A 635 7.26 -1.54 16.14
CA TRP A 635 6.00 -1.98 16.73
C TRP A 635 5.47 -3.26 16.06
N MET A 636 5.53 -3.38 14.73
CA MET A 636 5.07 -4.59 14.01
C MET A 636 5.78 -5.86 14.50
N ARG A 637 7.10 -5.81 14.70
CA ARG A 637 7.86 -6.94 15.25
C ARG A 637 7.50 -7.24 16.69
N GLU A 638 7.41 -6.20 17.52
CA GLU A 638 7.07 -6.36 18.93
C GLU A 638 5.67 -6.93 19.11
N PHE A 639 4.72 -6.51 18.27
CA PHE A 639 3.34 -6.99 18.27
C PHE A 639 3.26 -8.50 18.01
N VAL A 640 3.87 -8.98 16.92
CA VAL A 640 3.89 -10.41 16.59
C VAL A 640 4.68 -11.22 17.61
N LYS A 641 5.78 -10.67 18.16
CA LYS A 641 6.59 -11.38 19.16
C LYS A 641 5.90 -11.51 20.52
N LYS A 642 5.14 -10.50 20.95
CA LYS A 642 4.58 -10.41 22.30
C LYS A 642 3.27 -11.18 22.44
N ASN A 643 2.56 -11.42 21.35
CA ASN A 643 1.18 -11.89 21.39
C ASN A 643 1.06 -13.13 20.49
N GLU A 644 1.27 -14.32 21.07
CA GLU A 644 1.34 -15.61 20.37
C GLU A 644 0.08 -15.94 19.55
N THR A 645 -1.08 -15.38 19.93
CA THR A 645 -2.36 -15.54 19.23
C THR A 645 -2.74 -14.34 18.36
N ALA A 646 -1.90 -13.31 18.26
CA ALA A 646 -2.22 -12.12 17.48
C ALA A 646 -1.83 -12.26 16.01
N LEU A 647 -2.73 -11.83 15.14
CA LEU A 647 -2.53 -11.88 13.70
C LEU A 647 -2.35 -10.47 13.13
N LEU A 648 -1.18 -10.21 12.56
CA LEU A 648 -0.88 -9.00 11.80
C LEU A 648 -0.88 -9.31 10.30
N ARG A 649 -2.02 -9.07 9.64
CA ARG A 649 -2.11 -9.11 8.18
C ARG A 649 -1.43 -7.87 7.61
N GLY A 650 -0.49 -8.11 6.68
CA GLY A 650 0.40 -7.08 6.17
C GLY A 650 1.76 -7.02 6.86
N TYR A 651 2.16 -8.06 7.61
CA TYR A 651 3.55 -8.22 8.07
C TYR A 651 4.55 -8.15 6.91
N ASP A 652 4.18 -8.73 5.77
CA ASP A 652 4.97 -8.72 4.53
C ASP A 652 4.70 -7.51 3.63
N SER A 653 4.05 -6.45 4.14
CA SER A 653 3.78 -5.25 3.34
C SER A 653 5.09 -4.61 2.83
N GLU A 654 5.12 -4.29 1.55
CA GLU A 654 6.28 -3.67 0.90
C GLU A 654 6.30 -2.15 1.06
N CYS A 655 7.50 -1.59 1.13
CA CYS A 655 7.77 -0.18 0.96
C CYS A 655 7.33 0.28 -0.44
N LYS A 656 6.32 1.15 -0.55
CA LYS A 656 5.94 1.75 -1.83
C LYS A 656 6.80 2.97 -2.20
N TYR A 657 7.29 3.68 -1.19
CA TYR A 657 8.16 4.84 -1.38
C TYR A 657 9.42 4.75 -0.49
N PRO A 658 10.57 5.27 -0.93
CA PRO A 658 10.87 5.67 -2.32
C PRO A 658 10.79 4.47 -3.29
N ILE A 659 10.49 4.73 -4.56
CA ILE A 659 10.29 3.69 -5.60
C ILE A 659 11.47 2.70 -5.71
N ALA A 660 12.69 3.15 -5.38
CA ALA A 660 13.87 2.30 -5.35
C ALA A 660 13.77 1.12 -4.35
N LEU A 661 13.05 1.30 -3.22
CA LEU A 661 12.80 0.23 -2.25
C LEU A 661 11.63 -0.66 -2.68
N TRP A 662 10.63 -0.09 -3.36
CA TRP A 662 9.52 -0.86 -3.95
C TRP A 662 10.04 -1.84 -5.01
N ASN A 663 10.89 -1.37 -5.93
CA ASN A 663 11.50 -2.22 -6.96
C ASN A 663 12.39 -3.34 -6.39
N ARG A 664 12.75 -3.26 -5.11
CA ARG A 664 13.55 -4.26 -4.39
C ARG A 664 12.69 -5.11 -3.45
N GLU A 665 11.37 -4.97 -3.49
CA GLU A 665 10.43 -5.72 -2.65
C GLU A 665 10.80 -5.61 -1.15
N THR A 666 11.34 -4.45 -0.75
CA THR A 666 11.76 -4.26 0.64
C THR A 666 10.53 -4.23 1.52
N LYS A 667 10.45 -5.15 2.48
CA LYS A 667 9.35 -5.19 3.45
C LYS A 667 9.49 -4.06 4.47
N VAL A 668 8.36 -3.48 4.86
CA VAL A 668 8.29 -2.43 5.90
C VAL A 668 8.90 -2.95 7.21
N VAL A 669 8.55 -4.19 7.59
CA VAL A 669 9.05 -4.81 8.82
C VAL A 669 10.55 -5.05 8.84
N ASP A 670 11.24 -5.00 7.70
CA ASP A 670 12.69 -5.18 7.58
C ASP A 670 13.44 -3.84 7.41
N PHE A 671 12.71 -2.72 7.27
CA PHE A 671 13.29 -1.41 7.06
C PHE A 671 13.66 -0.70 8.38
N PHE A 672 14.94 -0.76 8.75
CA PHE A 672 15.51 -0.08 9.93
C PHE A 672 16.56 0.92 9.52
N PRO A 673 16.16 2.18 9.22
CA PRO A 673 17.14 3.20 8.95
C PRO A 673 17.95 3.46 10.24
N ASN A 674 19.26 3.70 10.07
CA ASN A 674 20.16 3.94 11.21
C ASN A 674 19.64 5.08 12.09
N GLU A 675 19.60 4.84 13.41
CA GLU A 675 19.21 5.83 14.43
C GLU A 675 19.89 7.19 14.23
N ILE A 676 21.18 7.14 13.92
CA ILE A 676 22.05 8.29 13.71
C ILE A 676 21.68 9.07 12.43
N LEU A 677 21.18 8.41 11.38
CA LEU A 677 20.70 9.09 10.17
C LEU A 677 19.32 9.71 10.36
N CYS A 678 18.49 9.13 11.22
CA CYS A 678 17.12 9.60 11.48
C CYS A 678 17.03 10.63 12.59
N ASP A 679 18.05 10.77 13.43
CA ASP A 679 18.10 11.82 14.44
C ASP A 679 18.58 13.15 13.83
N GLY A 680 17.62 13.99 13.45
CA GLY A 680 17.86 15.36 13.00
C GLY A 680 18.58 16.24 14.03
N ASN A 681 18.73 15.81 15.29
CA ASN A 681 19.49 16.53 16.31
C ASN A 681 21.01 16.45 16.10
N ILE A 682 21.51 15.43 15.38
CA ILE A 682 22.94 15.34 15.06
C ILE A 682 23.38 16.52 14.20
N PHE A 683 22.58 16.92 13.21
CA PHE A 683 22.88 18.12 12.41
C PHE A 683 22.81 19.40 13.23
N LYS A 684 21.90 19.48 14.22
CA LYS A 684 21.79 20.62 15.14
C LYS A 684 23.01 20.78 16.05
N ILE A 685 23.73 19.70 16.37
CA ILE A 685 24.91 19.72 17.26
C ILE A 685 26.22 19.82 16.47
N THR A 686 26.35 19.06 15.38
CA THR A 686 27.60 18.96 14.60
C THR A 686 27.93 20.23 13.82
N ILE A 687 26.93 20.91 13.23
CA ILE A 687 27.16 22.13 12.45
C ILE A 687 27.72 23.26 13.33
N PRO A 688 27.16 23.58 14.52
CA PRO A 688 27.75 24.57 15.42
C PRO A 688 29.18 24.24 15.85
N ILE A 689 29.49 22.96 16.10
CA ILE A 689 30.84 22.53 16.48
C ILE A 689 31.84 22.76 15.35
N ILE A 690 31.47 22.42 14.11
CA ILE A 690 32.31 22.65 12.92
C ILE A 690 32.53 24.15 12.71
N ILE A 691 31.47 24.97 12.83
CA ILE A 691 31.57 26.42 12.74
C ILE A 691 32.51 26.97 13.83
N PHE A 692 32.37 26.50 15.07
CA PHE A 692 33.22 26.89 16.19
C PHE A 692 34.70 26.53 15.96
N LEU A 693 34.98 25.34 15.44
CA LEU A 693 36.34 24.93 15.08
C LEU A 693 36.93 25.79 13.97
N ILE A 694 36.15 26.13 12.94
CA ILE A 694 36.59 27.03 11.86
C ILE A 694 36.92 28.42 12.43
N VAL A 695 36.10 28.95 13.34
CA VAL A 695 36.38 30.24 14.02
C VAL A 695 37.65 30.17 14.87
N ILE A 696 37.91 29.06 15.58
CA ILE A 696 39.16 28.86 16.32
C ILE A 696 40.37 28.86 15.37
N ILE A 697 40.29 28.14 14.25
CA ILE A 697 41.39 28.09 13.28
C ILE A 697 41.66 29.48 12.70
N ILE A 698 40.62 30.21 12.33
CA ILE A 698 40.75 31.57 11.80
C ILE A 698 41.35 32.51 12.85
N THR A 699 40.85 32.47 14.09
CA THR A 699 41.38 33.31 15.17
C THR A 699 42.82 32.96 15.51
N ALA A 700 43.20 31.67 15.56
CA ALA A 700 44.58 31.24 15.74
C ALA A 700 45.48 31.70 14.60
N ALA A 701 45.01 31.64 13.35
CA ALA A 701 45.74 32.16 12.19
C ALA A 701 45.94 33.68 12.27
N PHE A 702 44.91 34.43 12.69
CA PHE A 702 45.00 35.87 12.93
C PHE A 702 45.98 36.20 14.06
N VAL A 703 45.90 35.47 15.18
CA VAL A 703 46.83 35.63 16.31
C VAL A 703 48.25 35.30 15.87
N HIS A 704 48.46 34.22 15.10
CA HIS A 704 49.77 33.86 14.55
C HIS A 704 50.32 34.95 13.63
N HIS A 705 49.49 35.48 12.72
CA HIS A 705 49.88 36.59 11.84
C HIS A 705 50.30 37.82 12.66
N PHE A 706 49.50 38.21 13.67
CA PHE A 706 49.84 39.31 14.58
C PHE A 706 51.11 39.03 15.40
N TRP A 707 51.31 37.80 15.87
CA TRP A 707 52.50 37.40 16.61
C TRP A 707 53.76 37.45 15.75
N VAL A 708 53.66 37.05 14.48
CA VAL A 708 54.74 37.16 13.48
C VAL A 708 55.05 38.64 13.22
N GLU A 709 54.04 39.49 13.04
CA GLU A 709 54.24 40.94 12.90
C GLU A 709 54.89 41.57 14.14
N ILE A 710 54.45 41.21 15.35
CA ILE A 710 55.04 41.70 16.60
C ILE A 710 56.47 41.20 16.73
N LYS A 711 56.79 39.95 16.40
CA LYS A 711 58.16 39.45 16.38
C LYS A 711 59.02 40.13 15.32
N PHE A 712 58.47 40.42 14.16
CA PHE A 712 59.17 41.15 13.10
C PHE A 712 59.48 42.59 13.55
N LYS A 713 58.50 43.27 14.16
CA LYS A 713 58.67 44.61 14.76
C LYS A 713 59.58 44.61 16.00
N ALA A 714 59.53 43.57 16.84
CA ALA A 714 60.37 43.42 18.01
C ALA A 714 61.80 43.00 17.65
N ALA A 715 62.02 42.25 16.57
CA ALA A 715 63.35 41.97 16.03
C ALA A 715 63.99 43.26 15.48
N ILE A 716 63.21 44.11 14.82
CA ILE A 716 63.65 45.46 14.42
C ILE A 716 63.97 46.32 15.65
N CYS A 717 63.15 46.26 16.72
CA CYS A 717 63.36 47.02 17.96
C CYS A 717 64.52 46.48 18.83
N TYR A 718 64.77 45.17 18.84
CA TYR A 718 65.89 44.53 19.57
C TYR A 718 67.23 44.79 18.89
N GLN A 719 67.21 45.06 17.58
CA GLN A 719 68.38 45.48 16.81
C GLN A 719 68.72 46.98 16.97
N ASP A 720 67.78 47.79 17.49
CA ASP A 720 67.94 49.23 17.76
C ASP A 720 68.41 49.58 19.20
N CYS A 721 68.56 48.60 20.12
CA CYS A 721 69.07 48.83 21.49
C CYS A 721 70.45 48.23 21.78
N SER A 722 71.15 47.72 20.77
CA SER A 722 72.55 47.27 20.91
C SER A 722 73.36 47.85 19.75
N VAL A 723 74.24 48.80 20.08
CA VAL A 723 75.34 49.40 19.29
C VAL A 723 75.19 50.92 19.10
N HIS A 724 75.42 51.64 20.20
CA HIS A 724 76.19 52.88 20.14
C HIS A 724 77.66 52.49 20.35
N VAL A 725 78.48 52.59 19.29
CA VAL A 725 79.93 52.93 19.29
C VAL A 725 80.49 52.71 17.86
N PHE A 726 80.90 53.83 17.24
CA PHE A 726 81.85 54.00 16.11
C PHE A 726 81.46 53.71 14.64
N ASP A 727 80.78 54.72 14.07
CA ASP A 727 81.20 55.62 12.98
C ASP A 727 81.55 55.13 11.54
N ARG A 728 80.85 55.80 10.59
CA ARG A 728 81.16 56.16 9.18
C ARG A 728 81.18 55.09 8.07
N GLY A 729 80.20 55.21 7.19
CA GLY A 729 80.41 55.05 5.74
C GLY A 729 79.24 54.45 4.95
N TYR A 730 78.49 55.32 4.26
CA TYR A 730 77.68 55.04 3.05
C TYR A 730 76.34 54.27 3.14
N LYS A 731 75.31 55.09 3.39
CA LYS A 731 73.92 55.12 2.88
C LYS A 731 73.48 54.06 1.84
N GLY A 732 72.47 53.27 2.22
CA GLY A 732 71.56 52.56 1.32
C GLY A 732 70.18 53.25 1.22
N VAL A 733 69.84 53.67 -0.01
CA VAL A 733 68.52 53.89 -0.66
C VAL A 733 67.30 54.33 0.18
N PRO A 734 66.69 55.51 -0.11
CA PRO A 734 65.46 55.97 0.53
C PRO A 734 64.19 55.31 -0.07
N SER A 735 63.28 54.85 0.77
CA SER A 735 61.89 54.56 0.39
C SER A 735 61.19 55.87 0.02
N VAL A 736 60.75 56.02 -1.23
CA VAL A 736 60.02 57.21 -1.70
C VAL A 736 58.65 57.25 -1.01
N GLN A 737 58.47 58.13 -0.03
CA GLN A 737 57.13 58.52 0.46
C GLN A 737 56.49 59.46 -0.58
N PHE A 738 55.33 59.07 -1.11
CA PHE A 738 54.53 59.95 -1.96
C PHE A 738 53.72 60.93 -1.09
N SER A 739 53.75 62.21 -1.43
CA SER A 739 52.95 63.25 -0.76
C SER A 739 51.50 63.29 -1.23
N PHE A 740 51.22 62.75 -2.41
CA PHE A 740 49.90 62.74 -3.03
C PHE A 740 49.54 61.36 -3.61
N ASP A 741 48.25 61.02 -3.62
CA ASP A 741 47.74 59.79 -4.24
C ASP A 741 47.76 59.88 -5.76
N ALA A 742 47.41 61.05 -6.31
CA ALA A 742 47.54 61.30 -7.73
C ALA A 742 47.76 62.77 -8.07
N TYR A 743 48.54 63.03 -9.12
CA TYR A 743 48.63 64.32 -9.78
C TYR A 743 47.63 64.38 -10.94
N VAL A 744 46.83 65.45 -11.02
CA VAL A 744 45.82 65.62 -12.07
C VAL A 744 46.35 66.57 -13.13
N VAL A 745 46.41 66.09 -14.37
CA VAL A 745 46.76 66.87 -15.56
C VAL A 745 45.48 67.15 -16.35
N HIS A 746 45.16 68.42 -16.55
CA HIS A 746 43.98 68.88 -17.30
C HIS A 746 44.30 70.18 -18.07
N HIS A 747 43.44 70.56 -19.00
CA HIS A 747 43.51 71.87 -19.65
C HIS A 747 42.77 72.92 -18.81
N ASP A 748 43.11 74.21 -18.93
CA ASP A 748 42.48 75.31 -18.17
C ASP A 748 40.94 75.34 -18.35
N THR A 749 40.45 74.99 -19.55
CA THR A 749 39.01 74.94 -19.84
C THR A 749 38.27 73.80 -19.13
N ASP A 750 38.99 72.76 -18.70
CA ASP A 750 38.42 71.60 -18.02
C ASP A 750 38.50 71.71 -16.49
N LEU A 751 39.12 72.79 -15.97
CA LEU A 751 39.30 73.04 -14.54
C LEU A 751 37.96 73.01 -13.77
N LEU A 752 36.90 73.59 -14.34
CA LEU A 752 35.57 73.56 -13.73
C LEU A 752 35.04 72.13 -13.58
N TRP A 753 35.24 71.27 -14.58
CA TRP A 753 34.83 69.87 -14.47
C TRP A 753 35.62 69.14 -13.39
N VAL A 754 36.94 69.40 -13.29
CA VAL A 754 37.81 68.82 -12.27
C VAL A 754 37.36 69.26 -10.87
N MET A 755 37.14 70.56 -10.65
CA MET A 755 36.73 71.10 -9.35
C MET A 755 35.32 70.67 -8.94
N ASP A 756 34.35 70.64 -9.87
CA ASP A 756 32.96 70.33 -9.53
C ASP A 756 32.65 68.83 -9.46
N ASN A 757 33.42 68.00 -10.17
CA ASN A 757 33.14 66.56 -10.28
C ASN A 757 34.25 65.69 -9.69
N LEU A 758 35.52 65.93 -10.03
CA LEU A 758 36.61 65.03 -9.65
C LEU A 758 36.99 65.17 -8.17
N LEU A 759 37.15 66.41 -7.67
CA LEU A 759 37.58 66.66 -6.29
C LEU A 759 36.55 66.19 -5.24
N PRO A 760 35.25 66.57 -5.30
CA PRO A 760 34.29 66.18 -4.28
C PRO A 760 34.11 64.66 -4.20
N ASN A 761 34.18 63.98 -5.34
CA ASN A 761 34.02 62.53 -5.39
C ASN A 761 35.25 61.74 -4.90
N LEU A 762 36.44 62.36 -4.83
CA LEU A 762 37.70 61.71 -4.42
C LEU A 762 38.25 62.20 -3.08
N GLU A 763 38.22 63.50 -2.78
CA GLU A 763 38.75 64.06 -1.53
C GLU A 763 37.68 64.10 -0.41
N GLU A 764 36.41 64.26 -0.75
CA GLU A 764 35.30 64.39 0.21
C GLU A 764 34.45 63.11 0.37
N SER A 765 34.85 62.01 -0.28
CA SER A 765 34.15 60.74 -0.17
C SER A 765 34.19 60.17 1.26
N PRO A 766 33.06 59.70 1.83
CA PRO A 766 33.02 59.18 3.19
C PRO A 766 33.77 57.84 3.35
N ASP A 767 33.84 57.04 2.29
CA ASP A 767 34.39 55.67 2.36
C ASP A 767 35.90 55.58 2.13
N LEU A 768 36.47 56.45 1.28
CA LEU A 768 37.90 56.47 0.92
C LEU A 768 38.27 57.87 0.44
N LYS A 769 39.22 58.52 1.12
CA LYS A 769 39.73 59.85 0.77
C LYS A 769 41.07 59.75 0.06
N PHE A 770 41.18 60.35 -1.12
CA PHE A 770 42.42 60.47 -1.88
C PHE A 770 42.93 61.91 -1.79
N THR A 771 44.24 62.10 -1.72
CA THR A 771 44.84 63.45 -1.72
C THR A 771 45.39 63.76 -3.11
N LEU A 772 44.83 64.76 -3.79
CA LEU A 772 45.20 65.10 -5.17
C LEU A 772 46.18 66.29 -5.23
N CYS A 773 47.17 66.20 -6.12
CA CYS A 773 48.03 67.32 -6.49
C CYS A 773 47.43 68.04 -7.70
N LEU A 774 47.17 69.34 -7.56
CA LEU A 774 46.66 70.23 -8.61
C LEU A 774 47.58 71.43 -8.76
N GLU A 775 47.72 71.93 -9.98
CA GLU A 775 48.56 73.09 -10.27
C GLU A 775 48.12 74.32 -9.47
N GLU A 776 46.83 74.64 -9.46
CA GLU A 776 46.27 75.86 -8.88
C GLU A 776 46.38 75.90 -7.34
N ARG A 777 46.60 74.75 -6.71
CA ARG A 777 46.60 74.60 -5.25
C ARG A 777 47.96 74.25 -4.68
N ASN A 778 48.75 73.44 -5.39
CA ASN A 778 49.92 72.77 -4.83
C ASN A 778 51.25 73.23 -5.43
N PHE A 779 51.24 74.05 -6.48
CA PHE A 779 52.47 74.60 -7.04
C PHE A 779 53.03 75.70 -6.14
N ILE A 780 54.35 75.66 -5.92
CA ILE A 780 55.04 76.59 -5.04
C ILE A 780 55.26 77.89 -5.83
N PRO A 781 54.71 79.04 -5.40
CA PRO A 781 54.92 80.32 -6.08
C PRO A 781 56.42 80.69 -6.07
N GLY A 782 56.94 81.12 -7.23
CA GLY A 782 58.35 81.54 -7.38
C GLY A 782 59.30 80.45 -7.91
N ASN A 783 58.87 79.18 -7.98
CA ASN A 783 59.58 78.14 -8.73
C ASN A 783 59.20 78.15 -10.21
N TRP A 784 60.09 77.64 -11.07
CA TRP A 784 59.77 77.40 -12.48
C TRP A 784 58.62 76.39 -12.59
N ARG A 785 57.70 76.65 -13.53
CA ARG A 785 56.47 75.83 -13.69
C ARG A 785 56.83 74.39 -14.05
N GLU A 786 57.87 74.21 -14.85
CA GLU A 786 58.44 72.92 -15.24
C GLU A 786 58.96 72.10 -14.05
N ASP A 787 59.63 72.75 -13.08
CA ASP A 787 60.12 72.10 -11.86
C ASP A 787 58.97 71.69 -10.93
N ASN A 788 57.93 72.52 -10.86
CA ASN A 788 56.71 72.21 -10.11
C ASN A 788 55.98 70.99 -10.71
N ILE A 789 55.88 70.90 -12.04
CA ILE A 789 55.31 69.75 -12.75
C ILE A 789 56.13 68.48 -12.48
N LEU A 790 57.46 68.55 -12.66
CA LEU A 790 58.34 67.41 -12.41
C LEU A 790 58.21 66.91 -10.97
N ARG A 791 58.15 67.84 -10.00
CA ARG A 791 57.95 67.52 -8.58
C ARG A 791 56.56 66.91 -8.34
N ALA A 792 55.50 67.43 -8.92
CA ALA A 792 54.14 66.91 -8.77
C ALA A 792 54.04 65.47 -9.27
N VAL A 793 54.64 65.18 -10.42
CA VAL A 793 54.72 63.85 -11.03
C VAL A 793 55.58 62.87 -10.20
N GLN A 794 56.66 63.34 -9.56
CA GLN A 794 57.54 62.50 -8.72
C GLN A 794 56.99 62.24 -7.31
N THR A 795 56.27 63.20 -6.75
CA THR A 795 55.72 63.13 -5.38
C THR A 795 54.31 62.55 -5.34
N SER A 796 53.69 62.30 -6.49
CA SER A 796 52.39 61.62 -6.59
C SER A 796 52.55 60.16 -6.94
N ARG A 797 51.72 59.30 -6.34
CA ARG A 797 51.75 57.86 -6.60
C ARG A 797 51.22 57.51 -8.00
N LYS A 798 50.21 58.23 -8.49
CA LYS A 798 49.65 58.09 -9.84
C LYS A 798 49.55 59.44 -10.56
N THR A 799 49.31 59.41 -11.86
CA THR A 799 48.96 60.58 -12.68
C THR A 799 47.63 60.33 -13.38
N ILE A 800 46.67 61.23 -13.18
CA ILE A 800 45.37 61.22 -13.86
C ILE A 800 45.46 62.21 -15.02
N LEU A 801 45.33 61.71 -16.25
CA LEU A 801 45.31 62.53 -17.46
C LEU A 801 43.86 62.74 -17.92
N VAL A 802 43.35 63.97 -17.82
CA VAL A 802 41.99 64.34 -18.27
C VAL A 802 42.06 64.81 -19.72
N ILE A 803 41.77 63.91 -20.65
CA ILE A 803 41.82 64.19 -22.09
C ILE A 803 40.48 64.76 -22.57
N SER A 804 40.53 66.02 -23.00
CA SER A 804 39.51 66.70 -23.80
C SER A 804 40.07 67.08 -25.19
N LYS A 805 39.21 67.54 -26.10
CA LYS A 805 39.64 68.13 -27.37
C LYS A 805 40.57 69.34 -27.15
N ALA A 806 40.34 70.13 -26.10
CA ALA A 806 41.15 71.31 -25.79
C ALA A 806 42.58 70.93 -25.40
N LEU A 807 42.74 69.92 -24.54
CA LEU A 807 44.07 69.42 -24.16
C LEU A 807 44.86 68.90 -25.38
N LEU A 808 44.19 68.17 -26.29
CA LEU A 808 44.82 67.61 -27.48
C LEU A 808 45.14 68.63 -28.59
N GLN A 809 44.42 69.76 -28.64
CA GLN A 809 44.63 70.82 -29.64
C GLN A 809 45.70 71.83 -29.22
N SER A 810 46.05 71.89 -27.93
CA SER A 810 47.17 72.68 -27.40
C SER A 810 48.52 72.08 -27.85
N SER A 811 48.92 72.39 -29.08
CA SER A 811 50.08 71.76 -29.73
C SER A 811 51.42 72.49 -29.51
N GLU A 812 51.44 73.56 -28.72
CA GLU A 812 52.66 74.25 -28.29
C GLU A 812 52.53 74.71 -26.83
N GLY A 813 53.53 74.41 -25.98
CA GLY A 813 53.61 74.89 -24.59
C GLY A 813 53.61 73.82 -23.49
N VAL A 814 53.28 74.27 -22.26
CA VAL A 814 53.46 73.57 -20.98
C VAL A 814 52.69 72.24 -20.87
N HIS A 815 51.48 72.15 -21.41
CA HIS A 815 50.68 70.90 -21.37
C HIS A 815 51.30 69.75 -22.18
N LYS A 816 52.11 70.06 -23.19
CA LYS A 816 52.86 69.04 -23.93
C LYS A 816 53.93 68.40 -23.03
N LEU A 817 54.58 69.20 -22.19
CA LEU A 817 55.57 68.72 -21.23
C LEU A 817 54.92 67.85 -20.15
N GLU A 818 53.74 68.23 -19.63
CA GLU A 818 52.99 67.43 -18.65
C GLU A 818 52.60 66.06 -19.22
N ILE A 819 52.12 66.01 -20.46
CA ILE A 819 51.76 64.77 -21.15
C ILE A 819 53.01 63.94 -21.45
N GLU A 820 54.12 64.56 -21.87
CA GLU A 820 55.38 63.86 -22.13
C GLU A 820 55.98 63.24 -20.85
N LEU A 821 56.04 64.00 -19.75
CA LEU A 821 56.54 63.52 -18.46
C LEU A 821 55.65 62.41 -17.87
N ALA A 822 54.33 62.56 -17.95
CA ALA A 822 53.41 61.50 -17.57
C ALA A 822 53.64 60.26 -18.44
N THR A 823 53.69 60.42 -19.77
CA THR A 823 53.86 59.31 -20.71
C THR A 823 55.21 58.59 -20.54
N ASP A 824 56.29 59.31 -20.23
CA ASP A 824 57.60 58.73 -19.99
C ASP A 824 57.62 57.87 -18.71
N GLN A 825 56.88 58.23 -17.65
CA GLN A 825 56.69 57.33 -16.48
C GLN A 825 56.12 55.96 -16.88
N PHE A 826 55.18 55.94 -17.85
CA PHE A 826 54.61 54.69 -18.35
C PHE A 826 55.64 53.84 -19.10
N TYR A 827 56.49 54.46 -19.93
CA TYR A 827 57.54 53.75 -20.69
C TYR A 827 58.73 53.32 -19.83
N GLU A 828 58.99 53.99 -18.71
CA GLU A 828 59.99 53.57 -17.71
C GLU A 828 59.55 52.34 -16.87
N GLY A 829 58.40 51.75 -17.21
CA GLY A 829 57.91 50.54 -16.56
C GLY A 829 57.06 50.83 -15.34
N ARG A 830 56.39 51.98 -15.23
CA ARG A 830 55.32 52.22 -14.25
C ARG A 830 53.94 52.19 -14.91
N ARG A 831 53.64 51.12 -15.65
CA ARG A 831 52.43 51.07 -16.51
C ARG A 831 51.10 51.27 -15.77
N HIS A 832 51.04 50.93 -14.49
CA HIS A 832 49.83 51.09 -13.67
C HIS A 832 49.76 52.46 -12.98
N SER A 833 50.77 53.35 -13.12
CA SER A 833 50.78 54.66 -12.47
C SER A 833 49.97 55.72 -13.23
N ILE A 834 49.46 55.43 -14.44
CA ILE A 834 48.69 56.38 -15.24
C ILE A 834 47.24 55.93 -15.41
N ILE A 835 46.32 56.86 -15.14
CA ILE A 835 44.89 56.72 -15.38
C ILE A 835 44.48 57.80 -16.37
N VAL A 836 43.75 57.44 -17.42
CA VAL A 836 43.28 58.38 -18.43
C VAL A 836 41.78 58.53 -18.34
N ILE A 837 41.30 59.76 -18.19
CA ILE A 837 39.88 60.11 -18.22
C ILE A 837 39.59 60.81 -19.55
N ILE A 838 38.66 60.29 -20.35
CA ILE A 838 38.26 60.90 -21.62
C ILE A 838 36.91 61.59 -21.45
N LEU A 839 36.91 62.93 -21.57
CA LEU A 839 35.69 63.74 -21.50
C LEU A 839 34.93 63.75 -22.83
N ASP A 840 35.66 63.75 -23.96
CA ASP A 840 35.10 63.84 -25.30
C ASP A 840 35.05 62.48 -26.02
N HIS A 841 33.83 61.96 -26.25
CA HIS A 841 33.60 60.69 -26.95
C HIS A 841 33.94 60.69 -28.45
N CYS A 842 34.38 61.81 -29.02
CA CYS A 842 34.69 61.95 -30.45
C CYS A 842 36.20 61.89 -30.76
N ILE A 843 37.05 61.50 -29.80
CA ILE A 843 38.50 61.40 -30.00
C ILE A 843 38.82 60.09 -30.76
N VAL A 844 39.22 60.21 -32.02
CA VAL A 844 39.60 59.06 -32.86
C VAL A 844 41.09 58.78 -32.69
N LYS A 845 41.41 57.59 -32.16
CA LYS A 845 42.78 57.13 -31.81
C LYS A 845 43.83 57.30 -32.91
N LYS A 846 43.43 57.32 -34.19
CA LYS A 846 44.32 57.50 -35.36
C LYS A 846 44.94 58.90 -35.48
N HIS A 847 44.35 59.91 -34.83
CA HIS A 847 44.83 61.30 -34.87
C HIS A 847 45.64 61.69 -33.63
N LEU A 848 45.90 60.75 -32.71
CA LEU A 848 46.72 60.98 -31.52
C LEU A 848 48.21 60.78 -31.84
N PRO A 849 49.13 61.49 -31.17
CA PRO A 849 50.57 61.22 -31.23
C PRO A 849 50.87 59.75 -30.93
N LYS A 850 51.82 59.13 -31.65
CA LYS A 850 52.13 57.69 -31.53
C LYS A 850 52.36 57.23 -30.08
N LYS A 851 53.10 58.00 -29.28
CA LYS A 851 53.37 57.68 -27.86
C LYS A 851 52.08 57.61 -27.02
N LEU A 852 51.17 58.56 -27.22
CA LEU A 852 49.89 58.66 -26.51
C LEU A 852 48.87 57.60 -26.99
N SER A 853 48.88 57.30 -28.30
CA SER A 853 48.05 56.24 -28.89
C SER A 853 48.39 54.87 -28.32
N VAL A 854 49.67 54.58 -28.11
CA VAL A 854 50.15 53.35 -27.45
C VAL A 854 49.80 53.37 -25.96
N LEU A 855 49.93 54.51 -25.26
CA LEU A 855 49.56 54.61 -23.85
C LEU A 855 48.09 54.23 -23.61
N LEU A 856 47.17 54.64 -24.48
CA LEU A 856 45.75 54.29 -24.39
C LEU A 856 45.45 52.78 -24.55
N ASP A 857 46.36 51.99 -25.13
CA ASP A 857 46.17 50.52 -25.23
C ASP A 857 46.46 49.78 -23.93
N TYR A 858 47.22 50.40 -23.03
CA TYR A 858 47.81 49.72 -21.89
C TYR A 858 47.56 50.43 -20.55
N ALA A 859 47.19 51.70 -20.56
CA ALA A 859 46.75 52.44 -19.38
C ALA A 859 45.28 52.17 -19.06
N VAL A 860 44.86 52.49 -17.83
CA VAL A 860 43.43 52.44 -17.47
C VAL A 860 42.73 53.63 -18.11
N VAL A 861 41.82 53.38 -19.05
CA VAL A 861 41.05 54.42 -19.74
C VAL A 861 39.60 54.41 -19.28
N LEU A 862 39.12 55.54 -18.76
CA LEU A 862 37.76 55.74 -18.26
C LEU A 862 37.06 56.83 -19.06
N TYR A 863 35.90 56.52 -19.63
CA TYR A 863 35.11 57.48 -20.39
C TYR A 863 34.05 58.13 -19.50
N TRP A 864 33.95 59.46 -19.55
CA TRP A 864 32.91 60.18 -18.80
C TRP A 864 31.51 59.82 -19.33
N PRO A 865 30.60 59.25 -18.52
CA PRO A 865 29.35 58.70 -19.03
C PRO A 865 28.33 59.76 -19.46
N ARG A 866 27.63 59.54 -20.58
CA ARG A 866 26.54 60.42 -21.06
C ARG A 866 25.18 60.19 -20.37
N LYS A 867 25.01 59.04 -19.71
CA LYS A 867 23.76 58.67 -19.01
C LYS A 867 23.99 58.69 -17.50
N GLN A 868 23.09 59.32 -16.75
CA GLN A 868 23.17 59.45 -15.29
C GLN A 868 23.32 58.08 -14.57
N SER A 869 22.71 57.02 -15.12
CA SER A 869 22.75 55.66 -14.58
C SER A 869 24.16 55.05 -14.50
N ASN A 870 25.13 55.57 -15.27
CA ASN A 870 26.47 54.99 -15.38
C ASN A 870 27.54 55.78 -14.58
N ILE A 871 27.17 56.91 -13.95
CA ILE A 871 28.07 57.76 -13.17
C ILE A 871 28.65 57.00 -11.96
N ASN A 872 27.82 56.25 -11.23
CA ASN A 872 28.30 55.46 -10.08
C ASN A 872 29.31 54.38 -10.48
N LYS A 873 29.15 53.79 -11.68
CA LYS A 873 30.11 52.83 -12.22
C LYS A 873 31.44 53.50 -12.53
N PHE A 874 31.43 54.66 -13.16
CA PHE A 874 32.65 55.44 -13.45
C PHE A 874 33.46 55.73 -12.17
N TRP A 875 32.80 56.22 -11.11
CA TRP A 875 33.49 56.55 -9.86
C TRP A 875 34.04 55.31 -9.13
N LYS A 876 33.32 54.19 -9.17
CA LYS A 876 33.80 52.93 -8.59
C LYS A 876 35.07 52.45 -9.28
N GLU A 877 35.09 52.44 -10.62
CA GLU A 877 36.26 52.03 -11.41
C GLU A 877 37.45 52.98 -11.20
N LEU A 878 37.22 54.30 -11.11
CA LEU A 878 38.28 55.27 -10.85
C LEU A 878 38.93 55.07 -9.48
N LYS A 879 38.13 54.91 -8.42
CA LYS A 879 38.65 54.67 -7.06
C LYS A 879 39.43 53.37 -6.95
N LEU A 880 38.95 52.29 -7.59
CA LEU A 880 39.68 51.01 -7.64
C LEU A 880 41.01 51.16 -8.40
N SER A 881 41.04 51.94 -9.47
CA SER A 881 42.24 52.18 -10.26
C SER A 881 43.30 52.97 -9.48
N LEU A 882 42.89 53.93 -8.65
CA LEU A 882 43.78 54.67 -7.75
C LEU A 882 44.34 53.81 -6.61
N LEU A 883 43.61 52.79 -6.17
CA LEU A 883 44.08 51.84 -5.15
C LEU A 883 45.03 50.77 -5.70
N SER A 884 45.04 50.53 -7.01
CA SER A 884 45.88 49.49 -7.61
C SER A 884 47.38 49.73 -7.34
N VAL A 885 48.11 48.69 -6.94
CA VAL A 885 49.54 48.74 -6.62
C VAL A 885 50.38 48.50 -7.89
N ASP A 886 51.40 49.33 -8.11
CA ASP A 886 52.34 49.18 -9.23
C ASP A 886 53.22 47.93 -9.02
N LYS A 887 52.88 46.81 -9.66
CA LYS A 887 53.75 45.63 -9.69
C LYS A 887 54.87 45.82 -10.71
N TYR A 888 56.13 46.03 -10.28
CA TYR A 888 57.29 45.79 -11.16
C TYR A 888 58.54 45.26 -10.45
N ARG A 889 59.01 44.10 -10.94
CA ARG A 889 60.38 43.70 -11.36
C ARG A 889 60.69 42.25 -10.96
N TYR A 890 60.66 41.34 -11.93
CA TYR A 890 61.73 40.34 -12.12
C TYR A 890 61.74 39.93 -13.61
N GLN A 891 62.90 40.14 -14.25
CA GLN A 891 63.27 39.54 -15.53
C GLN A 891 63.92 38.18 -15.25
N GLY A 892 63.56 37.17 -16.04
CA GLY A 892 64.18 35.83 -16.06
C GLY A 892 63.47 34.95 -17.10
N PRO A 893 64.18 34.04 -17.80
CA PRO A 893 63.96 33.77 -19.22
C PRO A 893 62.79 32.83 -19.52
N LEU A 894 62.26 32.97 -20.74
CA LEU A 894 61.38 32.03 -21.41
C LEU A 894 61.98 30.61 -21.36
N ASN A 895 61.24 29.67 -20.77
CA ASN A 895 61.35 28.26 -21.12
C ASN A 895 59.95 27.67 -21.29
N HIS A 896 59.63 27.37 -22.54
CA HIS A 896 58.55 26.47 -22.92
C HIS A 896 58.88 25.07 -22.40
N SER A 897 58.00 24.50 -21.58
CA SER A 897 57.45 23.14 -21.77
C SER A 897 56.77 22.65 -20.48
N HIS A 898 55.62 22.02 -20.67
CA HIS A 898 54.82 21.26 -19.71
C HIS A 898 53.97 22.03 -18.69
N CYS A 899 52.72 22.31 -19.11
CA CYS A 899 51.56 21.97 -18.27
C CYS A 899 50.32 21.80 -19.16
N THR A 900 49.96 20.53 -19.40
CA THR A 900 48.64 20.08 -19.83
C THR A 900 47.78 19.85 -18.59
N SER A 901 46.47 20.11 -18.72
CA SER A 901 45.37 19.96 -17.73
C SER A 901 45.01 21.22 -16.93
N GLU A 902 43.82 21.75 -17.26
CA GLU A 902 42.85 22.44 -16.39
C GLU A 902 43.40 23.30 -15.26
N THR A 903 43.65 24.59 -15.53
CA THR A 903 43.53 25.73 -14.57
C THR A 903 43.88 27.07 -15.25
N CYS A 904 43.29 27.36 -16.42
CA CYS A 904 43.46 28.65 -17.09
C CYS A 904 42.12 29.21 -17.60
N ALA A 905 41.21 29.51 -16.65
CA ALA A 905 39.94 30.16 -16.93
C ALA A 905 39.53 31.06 -15.76
N LEU A 906 40.33 32.09 -15.45
CA LEU A 906 39.97 33.16 -14.51
C LEU A 906 40.80 34.41 -14.84
N CYS A 907 40.46 35.06 -15.96
CA CYS A 907 40.66 36.50 -16.23
C CYS A 907 40.20 36.82 -17.67
N ARG A 908 38.90 36.65 -17.93
CA ARG A 908 38.17 37.34 -19.00
C ARG A 908 36.79 37.66 -18.47
N ILE A 909 36.60 38.88 -18.00
CA ILE A 909 35.25 39.42 -17.76
C ILE A 909 34.75 39.89 -19.13
N ASP A 910 33.91 39.06 -19.75
CA ASP A 910 33.13 39.40 -20.92
C ASP A 910 31.81 40.02 -20.45
N THR A 911 31.66 41.34 -20.58
CA THR A 911 30.46 42.08 -20.16
C THR A 911 29.38 42.06 -21.23
N SER A 912 28.95 40.87 -21.66
CA SER A 912 27.91 40.74 -22.69
C SER A 912 26.96 39.58 -22.42
N LYS A 913 26.30 39.55 -21.24
CA LYS A 913 25.02 38.86 -20.98
C LYS A 913 24.62 39.00 -19.52
N LEU A 914 23.57 39.77 -19.25
CA LEU A 914 22.56 39.56 -18.18
C LEU A 914 21.68 40.82 -18.07
N LEU A 915 20.64 40.84 -18.89
CA LEU A 915 19.38 41.51 -18.59
C LEU A 915 18.34 40.38 -18.65
N ILE A 916 17.64 40.18 -17.55
CA ILE A 916 16.22 39.77 -17.40
C ILE A 916 16.08 39.30 -15.95
N LEU A 917 15.15 39.90 -15.21
CA LEU A 917 14.11 39.21 -14.45
C LEU A 917 13.01 40.23 -14.10
N PRO A 918 11.72 39.92 -14.29
CA PRO A 918 10.59 40.75 -13.87
C PRO A 918 9.99 40.25 -12.56
N ASP A 919 9.25 41.11 -11.84
CA ASP A 919 8.23 40.64 -10.89
C ASP A 919 6.99 41.57 -10.83
N SER A 920 5.86 40.92 -11.15
CA SER A 920 4.53 40.91 -10.52
C SER A 920 3.63 42.17 -10.31
N HIS A 921 2.38 41.97 -10.79
CA HIS A 921 1.04 42.36 -10.28
C HIS A 921 0.48 43.80 -10.37
N LYS A 922 -0.57 43.98 -11.19
CA LYS A 922 -2.02 43.98 -10.81
C LYS A 922 -2.92 44.23 -12.05
N GLY A 923 -4.11 43.60 -12.09
CA GLY A 923 -5.11 43.68 -13.19
C GLY A 923 -5.87 45.03 -13.27
N PRO A 924 -7.01 45.19 -14.00
CA PRO A 924 -7.97 44.15 -14.39
C PRO A 924 -8.61 44.26 -15.83
N ALA A 925 -9.43 43.25 -16.16
CA ALA A 925 -10.69 43.27 -16.92
C ALA A 925 -10.77 43.48 -18.46
N ARG A 926 -11.64 42.61 -19.04
CA ARG A 926 -12.58 42.76 -20.18
C ARG A 926 -12.18 42.39 -21.63
N SER A 927 -12.82 41.29 -22.06
CA SER A 927 -13.71 41.12 -23.24
C SER A 927 -13.19 41.17 -24.69
N HIS A 928 -13.51 40.06 -25.37
CA HIS A 928 -14.00 39.91 -26.75
C HIS A 928 -13.04 39.81 -27.96
N SER A 929 -13.50 38.91 -28.86
CA SER A 929 -13.28 38.72 -30.30
C SER A 929 -11.97 38.08 -30.81
N SER A 930 -12.12 36.80 -31.20
CA SER A 930 -11.81 36.15 -32.50
C SER A 930 -11.48 37.04 -33.72
N PRO A 931 -11.05 36.50 -34.90
CA PRO A 931 -10.50 35.17 -35.22
C PRO A 931 -9.23 35.19 -36.12
N SER A 932 -8.51 34.06 -36.21
CA SER A 932 -8.21 33.28 -37.44
C SER A 932 -7.43 32.01 -37.09
#